data_AF-A0A8D5AI30-F1
#
_entry.id   AF-A0A8D5AI30-F1
#
_cell.length_a   1.000
_cell.length_b   1.000
_cell.length_c   1.000
_cell.angle_alpha   90.00
_cell.angle_beta   90.00
_cell.angle_gamma   90.00
#
_symmetry.space_group_name_H-M   'P 1'
#
loop_
_entity.id
_entity.type
_entity.pdbx_description
1 polymer ?
#
loop_
_entity_poly.entity_id
_entity_poly.type
_entity_poly.pdbx_seq_one_letter_code
_entity_poly.pdbx_strand_id
1 'polypeptide(L)'
;MKFALPPNLLLEAGAALLFLGALSQQYPRLPDAGAQALRELAELGYRVPGAEQPLRVYPAATGGEFSARHGAGWRPGAIYLRPSPQGDFGMGVYLRHELMHEASFLTCGGKLPLWAEEAAAMGFSGELAAPSAATPPTAAALERLRVAVGNGSSLDDADRRVLAGLIAASGWPTQPCAVSKSVEKLLGAPFAEGSARFSYVLMSQLSGRVLESGGDLHTRYPPGSLLKIPYAAALREAEPTALGEELAASDTAKLLRRKAAFDSERYRLLLATVAGAAPGQAVPAGQSARADEVFWRRYLGERGEDGGFPYQASLPELAAAMRAALLSNPAVFAGLARNGVSPLSTLYREDAADKQVLARMHALAKTGSVTDPAGKPLVGHLLVAWPADNPLYLALFRQVGGKGAGNLHAAAPYLAEWARRYPPAFAKVRVRLMTLLPRSAWEIRDDCPAFDGVPLDGWTPRISLCGRFRLVSSARGSLSERLVTGVLRQAERDGATVLETDAETYADAVLAAEADRLSGQARAALRAVIVWNGTHGAHRHGDSGSLCDHTHCMVFQGAPADRAPPRAGRSEAKLLALLDTLAAAQNLDWLPFAKGGDERWQRRLPTAQAVSTLKESQVLDLRRERRRDGAVFVHLWYGDSEEVLPCETFRAAFALPSCPDAIQPAEGGAAWRLEGVGAGHGLGLSVSRAKALAESGTDAAGILRDAYGAGRSPLVVPP
;
A
#
# COMPACT_ATOMS: atom_id res chain seq x y z
N MET A 1 37.10 -12.49 -59.89
CA MET A 1 36.05 -13.05 -60.76
C MET A 1 34.72 -12.49 -60.29
N LYS A 2 34.10 -11.60 -61.06
CA LYS A 2 32.81 -10.96 -60.73
C LYS A 2 31.70 -11.99 -60.98
N PHE A 3 30.99 -12.42 -59.94
CA PHE A 3 29.74 -13.16 -60.11
C PHE A 3 28.63 -12.15 -60.40
N ALA A 4 28.19 -12.10 -61.65
CA ALA A 4 26.96 -11.43 -62.03
C ALA A 4 25.78 -12.30 -61.58
N LEU A 5 24.90 -11.74 -60.75
CA LEU A 5 23.61 -12.35 -60.41
C LEU A 5 22.75 -12.48 -61.70
N PRO A 6 22.00 -13.58 -61.87
CA PRO A 6 21.20 -13.81 -63.08
C PRO A 6 20.00 -12.83 -63.17
N PRO A 7 19.62 -12.40 -64.39
CA PRO A 7 18.58 -11.39 -64.63
C PRO A 7 17.15 -11.79 -64.22
N ASN A 8 16.90 -13.05 -63.86
CA ASN A 8 15.56 -13.51 -63.47
C ASN A 8 15.12 -13.08 -62.05
N LEU A 9 16.06 -12.76 -61.15
CA LEU A 9 15.73 -12.27 -59.80
C LEU A 9 15.20 -10.82 -59.80
N LEU A 10 15.54 -10.04 -60.84
CA LEU A 10 15.06 -8.67 -61.02
C LEU A 10 13.58 -8.62 -61.42
N LEU A 11 13.11 -9.61 -62.19
CA LEU A 11 11.70 -9.72 -62.60
C LEU A 11 10.78 -10.21 -61.47
N GLU A 12 11.26 -11.12 -60.61
CA GLU A 12 10.45 -11.63 -59.48
C GLU A 12 10.22 -10.59 -58.37
N ALA A 13 11.23 -9.78 -58.04
CA ALA A 13 11.08 -8.71 -57.03
C ALA A 13 10.22 -7.54 -57.52
N GLY A 14 10.25 -7.24 -58.83
CA GLY A 14 9.37 -6.25 -59.46
C GLY A 14 7.92 -6.74 -59.56
N ALA A 15 7.69 -8.03 -59.81
CA ALA A 15 6.37 -8.65 -59.80
C ALA A 15 5.71 -8.68 -58.40
N ALA A 16 6.53 -8.66 -57.34
CA ALA A 16 6.08 -8.62 -55.96
C ALA A 16 5.67 -7.21 -55.46
N LEU A 17 5.87 -6.13 -56.24
CA LEU A 17 5.44 -4.77 -55.90
C LEU A 17 4.48 -4.21 -56.94
N LEU A 18 3.23 -3.94 -56.55
CA LEU A 18 2.23 -3.30 -57.39
C LEU A 18 2.07 -1.83 -56.98
N PHE A 19 2.67 -0.92 -57.75
CA PHE A 19 2.44 0.52 -57.59
C PHE A 19 1.13 0.92 -58.24
N LEU A 20 0.22 1.50 -57.46
CA LEU A 20 -1.12 1.89 -57.89
C LEU A 20 -1.24 3.42 -57.88
N GLY A 21 -2.06 3.97 -58.78
CA GLY A 21 -2.25 5.43 -58.89
C GLY A 21 -1.06 6.19 -59.50
N ALA A 22 -0.92 7.48 -59.19
CA ALA A 22 0.05 8.39 -59.83
C ALA A 22 1.53 8.18 -59.42
N LEU A 23 1.82 7.26 -58.49
CA LEU A 23 3.17 7.08 -57.91
C LEU A 23 4.24 6.69 -58.94
N SER A 24 3.91 5.79 -59.88
CA SER A 24 4.87 5.33 -60.90
C SER A 24 5.20 6.41 -61.93
N GLN A 25 4.28 7.37 -62.14
CA GLN A 25 4.47 8.49 -63.07
C GLN A 25 5.20 9.67 -62.40
N GLN A 26 4.89 9.95 -61.14
CA GLN A 26 5.51 11.05 -60.39
C GLN A 26 6.92 10.71 -59.88
N TYR A 27 7.19 9.44 -59.59
CA TYR A 27 8.48 8.98 -59.06
C TYR A 27 9.01 7.78 -59.87
N PRO A 28 9.57 8.00 -61.08
CA PRO A 28 9.93 6.93 -62.00
C PRO A 28 11.02 5.97 -61.49
N ARG A 29 11.81 6.37 -60.48
CA ARG A 29 12.84 5.52 -59.85
C ARG A 29 12.36 4.78 -58.61
N LEU A 30 11.12 5.00 -58.18
CA LEU A 30 10.57 4.39 -56.98
C LEU A 30 10.40 2.86 -57.08
N PRO A 31 10.00 2.30 -58.25
CA PRO A 31 9.97 0.85 -58.44
C PRO A 31 11.35 0.19 -58.29
N ASP A 32 12.39 0.79 -58.88
CA ASP A 32 13.77 0.28 -58.77
C ASP A 32 14.26 0.29 -57.31
N ALA A 33 13.97 1.39 -56.59
CA ALA A 33 14.31 1.52 -55.17
C ALA A 33 13.60 0.47 -54.30
N GLY A 34 12.31 0.20 -54.56
CA GLY A 34 11.54 -0.85 -53.87
C GLY A 34 12.06 -2.25 -54.18
N ALA A 35 12.32 -2.57 -55.44
CA ALA A 35 12.86 -3.87 -55.85
C ALA A 35 14.26 -4.11 -55.28
N GLN A 36 15.10 -3.07 -55.22
CA GLN A 36 16.40 -3.14 -54.56
C GLN A 36 16.27 -3.39 -53.05
N ALA A 37 15.37 -2.67 -52.38
CA ALA A 37 15.13 -2.86 -50.96
C ALA A 37 14.67 -4.29 -50.60
N LEU A 38 13.77 -4.87 -51.39
CA LEU A 38 13.35 -6.25 -51.19
C LEU A 38 14.49 -7.25 -51.38
N ARG A 39 15.41 -7.03 -52.34
CA ARG A 39 16.60 -7.88 -52.49
C ARG A 39 17.51 -7.79 -51.27
N GLU A 40 17.80 -6.59 -50.79
CA GLU A 40 18.63 -6.38 -49.61
C GLU A 40 18.01 -7.03 -48.36
N LEU A 41 16.69 -6.92 -48.18
CA LEU A 41 15.98 -7.58 -47.07
C LEU A 41 16.06 -9.11 -47.18
N ALA A 42 15.90 -9.67 -48.38
CA ALA A 42 16.04 -11.10 -48.62
C ALA A 42 17.47 -11.59 -48.34
N GLU A 43 18.50 -10.84 -48.75
CA GLU A 43 19.91 -11.12 -48.47
C GLU A 43 20.23 -11.07 -46.97
N LEU A 44 19.57 -10.18 -46.23
CA LEU A 44 19.63 -10.12 -44.77
C LEU A 44 18.85 -11.25 -44.09
N GLY A 45 18.12 -12.09 -44.84
CA GLY A 45 17.40 -13.25 -44.33
C GLY A 45 15.95 -12.95 -43.90
N TYR A 46 15.40 -11.79 -44.26
CA TYR A 46 13.98 -11.52 -44.06
C TYR A 46 13.13 -12.24 -45.11
N ARG A 47 11.94 -12.68 -44.70
CA ARG A 47 10.87 -13.09 -45.62
C ARG A 47 10.33 -11.85 -46.31
N VAL A 48 10.39 -11.87 -47.64
CA VAL A 48 9.86 -10.81 -48.50
C VAL A 48 8.65 -11.30 -49.30
N PRO A 49 7.72 -10.41 -49.67
CA PRO A 49 6.59 -10.74 -50.54
C PRO A 49 7.05 -11.36 -51.87
N GLY A 50 6.31 -12.35 -52.37
CA GLY A 50 6.54 -13.01 -53.66
C GLY A 50 5.44 -12.71 -54.68
N ALA A 51 5.61 -13.17 -55.93
CA ALA A 51 4.66 -12.90 -57.02
C ALA A 51 3.20 -13.39 -56.76
N GLU A 52 3.04 -14.43 -55.94
CA GLU A 52 1.73 -14.97 -55.52
C GLU A 52 1.02 -14.08 -54.48
N GLN A 53 1.78 -13.24 -53.76
CA GLN A 53 1.28 -12.31 -52.73
C GLN A 53 1.99 -10.96 -52.86
N PRO A 54 1.74 -10.22 -53.95
CA PRO A 54 2.45 -8.98 -54.20
C PRO A 54 1.99 -7.89 -53.23
N LEU A 55 2.95 -7.12 -52.73
CA LEU A 55 2.71 -5.96 -51.91
C LEU A 55 2.25 -4.78 -52.77
N ARG A 56 1.19 -4.11 -52.32
CA ARG A 56 0.54 -3.03 -53.07
C ARG A 56 0.93 -1.68 -52.48
N VAL A 57 1.52 -0.82 -53.30
CA VAL A 57 1.96 0.52 -52.90
C VAL A 57 1.00 1.56 -53.44
N TYR A 58 0.35 2.31 -52.55
CA TYR A 58 -0.67 3.30 -52.88
C TYR A 58 -0.19 4.73 -52.55
N PRO A 59 -0.61 5.77 -53.30
CA PRO A 59 -0.50 7.14 -52.83
C PRO A 59 -1.50 7.35 -51.69
N ALA A 60 -1.07 7.99 -50.60
CA ALA A 60 -2.00 8.42 -49.55
C ALA A 60 -2.98 9.47 -50.12
N ALA A 61 -4.28 9.20 -50.07
CA ALA A 61 -5.28 9.95 -50.84
C ALA A 61 -5.74 11.29 -50.20
N THR A 62 -5.44 11.58 -48.93
CA THR A 62 -5.82 12.84 -48.27
C THR A 62 -4.88 13.18 -47.10
N GLY A 63 -4.70 14.47 -46.81
CA GLY A 63 -4.01 14.99 -45.62
C GLY A 63 -4.77 14.81 -44.30
N GLY A 64 -5.67 13.82 -44.21
CA GLY A 64 -6.28 13.41 -42.96
C GLY A 64 -5.31 12.54 -42.16
N GLU A 65 -5.33 12.64 -40.83
CA GLU A 65 -4.46 11.89 -39.92
C GLU A 65 -4.61 10.38 -40.12
N PHE A 66 -3.74 9.78 -40.94
CA PHE A 66 -3.38 8.38 -40.78
C PHE A 66 -2.58 8.30 -39.48
N SER A 67 -3.10 7.54 -38.51
CA SER A 67 -2.47 7.36 -37.19
C SER A 67 -0.97 7.06 -37.37
N ALA A 68 -0.11 7.59 -36.50
CA ALA A 68 1.35 7.41 -36.51
C ALA A 68 1.84 5.94 -36.39
N ARG A 69 0.91 4.98 -36.42
CA ARG A 69 1.16 3.55 -36.60
C ARG A 69 0.96 3.20 -38.06
N HIS A 70 2.07 3.10 -38.81
CA HIS A 70 2.12 2.45 -40.13
C HIS A 70 1.23 3.08 -41.21
N GLY A 71 1.73 3.22 -42.45
CA GLY A 71 0.91 3.71 -43.56
C GLY A 71 -0.38 2.91 -43.81
N ALA A 72 -0.50 1.66 -43.31
CA ALA A 72 -1.57 0.73 -43.68
C ALA A 72 -2.33 0.04 -42.54
N GLY A 73 -2.25 0.50 -41.28
CA GLY A 73 -3.14 0.02 -40.20
C GLY A 73 -3.30 -1.51 -40.09
N TRP A 74 -2.19 -2.26 -40.12
CA TRP A 74 -2.18 -3.73 -40.01
C TRP A 74 -2.89 -4.51 -41.12
N ARG A 75 -2.90 -4.01 -42.37
CA ARG A 75 -3.24 -4.84 -43.54
C ARG A 75 -1.96 -5.39 -44.18
N PRO A 76 -1.61 -6.67 -43.97
CA PRO A 76 -0.47 -7.29 -44.67
C PRO A 76 -0.59 -7.08 -46.18
N GLY A 77 0.53 -6.77 -46.82
CA GLY A 77 0.60 -6.58 -48.27
C GLY A 77 0.12 -5.23 -48.81
N ALA A 78 -0.02 -4.18 -47.98
CA ALA A 78 -0.29 -2.82 -48.45
C ALA A 78 0.63 -1.79 -47.79
N ILE A 79 1.20 -0.87 -48.59
CA ILE A 79 1.98 0.29 -48.14
C ILE A 79 1.35 1.56 -48.71
N TYR A 80 1.19 2.60 -47.90
CA TYR A 80 0.70 3.89 -48.35
C TYR A 80 1.80 4.94 -48.21
N LEU A 81 2.21 5.54 -49.33
CA LEU A 81 3.24 6.56 -49.36
C LEU A 81 2.63 7.96 -49.40
N ARG A 82 3.03 8.83 -48.46
CA ARG A 82 2.61 10.23 -48.40
C ARG A 82 3.38 11.05 -49.44
N PRO A 83 2.77 12.06 -50.08
CA PRO A 83 3.48 12.93 -51.03
C PRO A 83 4.65 13.71 -50.40
N SER A 84 4.57 13.98 -49.09
CA SER A 84 5.63 14.50 -48.24
C SER A 84 5.76 13.60 -47.02
N PRO A 85 6.72 12.66 -46.96
CA PRO A 85 6.97 11.87 -45.75
C PRO A 85 7.38 12.80 -44.59
N GLN A 86 7.15 12.38 -43.35
CA GLN A 86 7.60 13.15 -42.19
C GLN A 86 9.14 13.14 -42.16
N GLY A 87 9.74 14.33 -42.21
CA GLY A 87 11.19 14.54 -42.39
C GLY A 87 11.58 14.87 -43.83
N ASP A 88 12.71 15.55 -44.04
CA ASP A 88 13.19 16.00 -45.35
C ASP A 88 13.71 14.85 -46.25
N PHE A 89 13.21 13.63 -46.05
CA PHE A 89 13.66 12.42 -46.75
C PHE A 89 12.94 12.22 -48.08
N GLY A 90 13.66 11.73 -49.09
CA GLY A 90 13.06 11.37 -50.37
C GLY A 90 12.15 10.14 -50.29
N MET A 91 11.17 10.06 -51.19
CA MET A 91 10.19 8.96 -51.27
C MET A 91 10.79 7.54 -51.29
N GLY A 92 12.00 7.37 -51.83
CA GLY A 92 12.72 6.09 -51.82
C GLY A 92 13.15 5.64 -50.42
N VAL A 93 13.60 6.57 -49.57
CA VAL A 93 13.94 6.28 -48.16
C VAL A 93 12.68 5.90 -47.41
N TYR A 94 11.58 6.63 -47.64
CA TYR A 94 10.31 6.33 -46.99
C TYR A 94 9.75 4.95 -47.39
N LEU A 95 9.81 4.60 -48.67
CA LEU A 95 9.43 3.26 -49.13
C LEU A 95 10.29 2.16 -48.49
N ARG A 96 11.60 2.37 -48.36
CA ARG A 96 12.50 1.41 -47.69
C ARG A 96 12.14 1.21 -46.22
N HIS A 97 11.81 2.29 -45.51
CA HIS A 97 11.36 2.26 -44.13
C HIS A 97 10.09 1.39 -43.97
N GLU A 98 9.06 1.65 -44.77
CA GLU A 98 7.80 0.89 -44.71
C GLU A 98 7.98 -0.58 -45.14
N LEU A 99 8.84 -0.86 -46.12
CA LEU A 99 9.18 -2.23 -46.53
C LEU A 99 9.87 -3.03 -45.42
N MET A 100 10.73 -2.38 -44.63
CA MET A 100 11.43 -3.04 -43.52
C MET A 100 10.45 -3.50 -42.45
N HIS A 101 9.45 -2.69 -42.14
CA HIS A 101 8.39 -3.08 -41.23
C HIS A 101 7.58 -4.28 -41.73
N GLU A 102 7.14 -4.28 -43.00
CA GLU A 102 6.41 -5.43 -43.57
C GLU A 102 7.26 -6.71 -43.51
N ALA A 103 8.52 -6.62 -43.93
CA ALA A 103 9.44 -7.75 -43.89
C ALA A 103 9.68 -8.24 -42.46
N SER A 104 9.78 -7.33 -41.50
CA SER A 104 9.88 -7.64 -40.07
C SER A 104 8.62 -8.33 -39.56
N PHE A 105 7.43 -7.89 -39.96
CA PHE A 105 6.17 -8.53 -39.58
C PHE A 105 6.08 -9.96 -40.13
N LEU A 106 6.37 -10.17 -41.42
CA LEU A 106 6.35 -11.49 -42.07
C LEU A 106 7.38 -12.47 -41.47
N THR A 107 8.54 -11.96 -41.06
CA THR A 107 9.66 -12.78 -40.56
C THR A 107 9.52 -13.06 -39.06
N CYS A 108 9.21 -12.03 -38.27
CA CYS A 108 9.22 -12.09 -36.80
C CYS A 108 7.84 -12.38 -36.20
N GLY A 109 6.78 -12.40 -37.01
CA GLY A 109 5.41 -12.67 -36.56
C GLY A 109 4.87 -11.61 -35.61
N GLY A 110 5.27 -10.35 -35.78
CA GLY A 110 4.85 -9.23 -34.93
C GLY A 110 5.37 -9.28 -33.48
N LYS A 111 6.42 -10.05 -33.20
CA LYS A 111 6.96 -10.21 -31.84
C LYS A 111 7.93 -9.11 -31.41
N LEU A 112 8.40 -8.27 -32.35
CA LEU A 112 9.30 -7.16 -32.00
C LEU A 112 8.52 -6.05 -31.28
N PRO A 113 9.07 -5.44 -30.23
CA PRO A 113 8.47 -4.26 -29.62
C PRO A 113 8.52 -3.09 -30.61
N LEU A 114 7.51 -2.20 -30.55
CA LEU A 114 7.35 -1.09 -31.51
C LEU A 114 8.62 -0.26 -31.72
N TRP A 115 9.36 0.05 -30.65
CA TRP A 115 10.60 0.82 -30.76
C TRP A 115 11.71 0.07 -31.50
N ALA A 116 11.76 -1.26 -31.38
CA ALA A 116 12.78 -2.08 -32.04
C ALA A 116 12.44 -2.25 -33.52
N GLU A 117 11.14 -2.37 -33.84
CA GLU A 117 10.66 -2.38 -35.21
C GLU A 117 10.97 -1.04 -35.91
N GLU A 118 10.65 0.09 -35.25
CA GLU A 118 11.01 1.42 -35.72
C GLU A 118 12.54 1.54 -35.90
N ALA A 119 13.34 1.21 -34.88
CA ALA A 119 14.80 1.27 -34.95
C ALA A 119 15.40 0.44 -36.10
N ALA A 120 14.80 -0.72 -36.40
CA ALA A 120 15.21 -1.54 -37.52
C ALA A 120 14.89 -0.88 -38.87
N ALA A 121 13.72 -0.25 -38.99
CA ALA A 121 13.36 0.55 -40.15
C ALA A 121 14.31 1.74 -40.33
N MET A 122 14.68 2.45 -39.26
CA MET A 122 15.66 3.54 -39.31
C MET A 122 17.04 3.05 -39.77
N GLY A 123 17.50 1.93 -39.22
CA GLY A 123 18.78 1.32 -39.57
C GLY A 123 18.88 0.88 -41.03
N PHE A 124 17.76 0.49 -41.65
CA PHE A 124 17.70 -0.03 -43.02
C PHE A 124 17.38 1.04 -44.08
N SER A 125 16.54 2.02 -43.75
CA SER A 125 15.96 2.96 -44.73
C SER A 125 16.99 3.93 -45.32
N GLY A 126 18.06 4.22 -44.56
CA GLY A 126 19.06 5.24 -44.87
C GLY A 126 18.80 6.60 -44.19
N GLU A 127 17.76 6.73 -43.36
CA GLU A 127 17.42 7.97 -42.68
C GLU A 127 18.47 8.42 -41.64
N LEU A 128 19.28 7.49 -41.12
CA LEU A 128 20.35 7.77 -40.17
C LEU A 128 21.54 8.55 -40.78
N ALA A 129 21.61 8.66 -42.11
CA ALA A 129 22.61 9.46 -42.80
C ALA A 129 22.35 10.99 -42.69
N ALA A 130 21.20 11.40 -42.14
CA ALA A 130 20.88 12.81 -41.95
C ALA A 130 21.66 13.46 -40.78
N PRO A 131 22.06 14.74 -40.89
CA PRO A 131 22.85 15.45 -39.86
C PRO A 131 22.20 15.49 -38.46
N SER A 132 20.87 15.43 -38.39
CA SER A 132 20.11 15.46 -37.14
C SER A 132 20.31 14.23 -36.25
N ALA A 133 20.78 13.10 -36.81
CA ALA A 133 21.03 11.86 -36.06
C ALA A 133 22.38 11.87 -35.30
N ALA A 134 23.23 12.89 -35.50
CA ALA A 134 24.57 12.96 -34.89
C ALA A 134 24.61 13.61 -33.49
N THR A 135 23.49 14.13 -32.99
CA THR A 135 23.46 14.84 -31.69
C THR A 135 23.18 13.85 -30.54
N PRO A 136 24.05 13.74 -29.52
CA PRO A 136 23.80 12.88 -28.37
C PRO A 136 22.55 13.36 -27.60
N PRO A 137 21.66 12.45 -27.18
CA PRO A 137 20.43 12.83 -26.53
C PRO A 137 20.67 13.40 -25.13
N THR A 138 19.90 14.43 -24.77
CA THR A 138 19.91 14.96 -23.40
C THR A 138 19.32 13.91 -22.44
N ALA A 139 19.69 13.97 -21.15
CA ALA A 139 19.17 13.05 -20.14
C ALA A 139 17.63 13.07 -20.05
N ALA A 140 17.01 14.24 -20.17
CA ALA A 140 15.55 14.40 -20.17
C ALA A 140 14.89 13.79 -21.42
N ALA A 141 15.50 13.94 -22.59
CA ALA A 141 14.98 13.38 -23.85
C ALA A 141 15.13 11.85 -23.88
N LEU A 142 16.24 11.32 -23.37
CA LEU A 142 16.42 9.89 -23.18
C LEU A 142 15.40 9.32 -22.19
N GLU A 143 15.18 9.98 -21.06
CA GLU A 143 14.19 9.51 -20.07
C GLU A 143 12.76 9.51 -20.62
N ARG A 144 12.37 10.51 -21.41
CA ARG A 144 11.08 10.51 -22.12
C ARG A 144 10.95 9.30 -23.05
N LEU A 145 11.96 9.03 -23.87
CA LEU A 145 11.96 7.87 -24.76
C LEU A 145 11.89 6.55 -23.96
N ARG A 146 12.60 6.44 -22.83
CA ARG A 146 12.53 5.28 -21.92
C ARG A 146 11.12 5.08 -21.38
N VAL A 147 10.42 6.15 -21.02
CA VAL A 147 9.01 6.10 -20.58
C VAL A 147 8.09 5.65 -21.72
N ALA A 148 8.27 6.19 -22.93
CA ALA A 148 7.47 5.81 -24.11
C ALA A 148 7.66 4.32 -24.47
N VAL A 149 8.93 3.89 -24.55
CA VAL A 149 9.33 2.48 -24.76
C VAL A 149 8.81 1.58 -23.66
N GLY A 150 9.03 1.99 -22.40
CA GLY A 150 8.56 1.29 -21.22
C GLY A 150 7.06 1.08 -21.26
N ASN A 151 6.27 2.08 -21.64
CA ASN A 151 4.82 2.00 -21.74
C ASN A 151 4.30 1.27 -23.00
N GLY A 152 5.17 0.91 -23.95
CA GLY A 152 4.77 0.41 -25.26
C GLY A 152 3.93 1.41 -26.05
N SER A 153 4.18 2.71 -25.87
CA SER A 153 3.49 3.79 -26.58
C SER A 153 3.97 3.91 -28.03
N SER A 154 3.17 4.54 -28.89
CA SER A 154 3.66 5.00 -30.20
C SER A 154 4.74 6.06 -30.00
N LEU A 155 5.77 6.08 -30.84
CA LEU A 155 6.84 7.08 -30.77
C LEU A 155 6.46 8.34 -31.55
N ASP A 156 6.53 9.49 -30.88
CA ASP A 156 6.39 10.80 -31.54
C ASP A 156 7.67 11.22 -32.28
N ASP A 157 7.65 12.36 -32.96
CA ASP A 157 8.80 12.85 -33.73
C ASP A 157 10.03 13.13 -32.86
N ALA A 158 9.83 13.53 -31.60
CA ALA A 158 10.94 13.81 -30.68
C ALA A 158 11.58 12.51 -30.20
N ASP A 159 10.77 11.50 -29.90
CA ASP A 159 11.20 10.16 -29.51
C ASP A 159 11.93 9.46 -30.66
N ARG A 160 11.41 9.56 -31.89
CA ARG A 160 12.07 9.05 -33.10
C ARG A 160 13.44 9.69 -33.33
N ARG A 161 13.57 11.01 -33.14
CA ARG A 161 14.87 11.70 -33.26
C ARG A 161 15.88 11.20 -32.23
N VAL A 162 15.47 11.00 -30.98
CA VAL A 162 16.33 10.45 -29.93
C VAL A 162 16.72 9.01 -30.27
N LEU A 163 15.76 8.19 -30.69
CA LEU A 163 16.00 6.81 -31.10
C LEU A 163 16.98 6.75 -32.28
N ALA A 164 16.78 7.55 -33.32
CA ALA A 164 17.69 7.66 -34.46
C ALA A 164 19.11 8.00 -34.02
N GLY A 165 19.29 8.94 -33.08
CA GLY A 165 20.62 9.25 -32.53
C GLY A 165 21.26 8.08 -31.77
N LEU A 166 20.47 7.30 -31.02
CA LEU A 166 20.95 6.09 -30.35
C LEU A 166 21.36 5.01 -31.36
N ILE A 167 20.59 4.81 -32.43
CA ILE A 167 20.90 3.83 -33.47
C ILE A 167 22.11 4.26 -34.29
N ALA A 168 22.22 5.55 -34.65
CA ALA A 168 23.39 6.08 -35.36
C ALA A 168 24.69 5.89 -34.55
N ALA A 169 24.63 6.05 -33.22
CA ALA A 169 25.78 5.86 -32.34
C ALA A 169 26.12 4.39 -32.05
N SER A 170 25.11 3.53 -31.96
CA SER A 170 25.27 2.14 -31.47
C SER A 170 25.21 1.06 -32.55
N GLY A 171 24.72 1.42 -33.74
CA GLY A 171 24.39 0.49 -34.82
C GLY A 171 23.10 -0.33 -34.55
N TRP A 172 22.59 -0.95 -35.60
CA TRP A 172 21.50 -1.93 -35.54
C TRP A 172 21.97 -3.32 -35.98
N PRO A 173 21.50 -4.42 -35.35
CA PRO A 173 21.88 -5.78 -35.76
C PRO A 173 21.44 -6.10 -37.18
N THR A 174 22.24 -6.89 -37.90
CA THR A 174 21.94 -7.35 -39.26
C THR A 174 21.14 -8.66 -39.28
N GLN A 175 21.09 -9.39 -38.16
CA GLN A 175 20.30 -10.62 -38.05
C GLN A 175 18.80 -10.30 -37.93
N PRO A 176 17.92 -10.96 -38.69
CA PRO A 176 16.49 -10.76 -38.58
C PRO A 176 15.98 -10.99 -37.17
N CYS A 177 15.08 -10.11 -36.73
CA CYS A 177 14.45 -10.14 -35.40
C CYS A 177 15.40 -9.97 -34.21
N ALA A 178 16.69 -9.71 -34.42
CA ALA A 178 17.62 -9.39 -33.34
C ALA A 178 17.43 -7.94 -32.87
N VAL A 179 17.52 -7.73 -31.56
CA VAL A 179 17.43 -6.42 -30.92
C VAL A 179 18.80 -5.99 -30.41
N SER A 180 19.17 -4.72 -30.60
CA SER A 180 20.44 -4.18 -30.13
C SER A 180 20.50 -4.18 -28.60
N LYS A 181 21.34 -5.04 -28.00
CA LYS A 181 21.50 -5.12 -26.53
C LYS A 181 22.01 -3.82 -25.90
N SER A 182 22.81 -3.03 -26.61
CA SER A 182 23.32 -1.75 -26.13
C SER A 182 22.20 -0.70 -26.06
N VAL A 183 21.38 -0.61 -27.10
CA VAL A 183 20.23 0.29 -27.14
C VAL A 183 19.15 -0.17 -26.15
N GLU A 184 18.87 -1.47 -26.08
CA GLU A 184 17.95 -2.05 -25.08
C GLU A 184 18.40 -1.74 -23.64
N LYS A 185 19.71 -1.78 -23.34
CA LYS A 185 20.24 -1.41 -22.02
C LYS A 185 20.02 0.08 -21.71
N LEU A 186 20.13 0.96 -22.71
CA LEU A 186 19.92 2.40 -22.55
C LEU A 186 18.44 2.75 -22.41
N LEU A 187 17.58 2.12 -23.22
CA LEU A 187 16.13 2.30 -23.18
C LEU A 187 15.48 1.59 -21.99
N GLY A 188 16.14 0.57 -21.46
CA GLY A 188 15.52 -0.42 -20.59
C GLY A 188 14.74 -1.45 -21.41
N ALA A 189 14.59 -2.66 -20.88
CA ALA A 189 13.68 -3.63 -21.49
C ALA A 189 12.22 -3.19 -21.22
N PRO A 190 11.32 -3.22 -22.22
CA PRO A 190 9.89 -3.06 -21.97
C PRO A 190 9.46 -4.19 -21.03
N PHE A 191 9.23 -3.86 -19.75
CA PHE A 191 8.79 -4.81 -18.72
C PHE A 191 9.51 -6.18 -18.80
N ALA A 192 10.85 -6.18 -18.73
CA ALA A 192 11.75 -7.34 -18.87
C ALA A 192 11.04 -8.71 -18.95
N GLU A 193 10.88 -9.25 -20.17
CA GLU A 193 10.43 -10.63 -20.38
C GLU A 193 11.47 -11.58 -19.76
N GLY A 194 11.13 -12.13 -18.59
CA GLY A 194 12.02 -13.01 -17.85
C GLY A 194 11.50 -13.26 -16.44
N SER A 195 10.50 -14.14 -16.34
CA SER A 195 9.70 -14.50 -15.16
C SER A 195 8.81 -13.37 -14.63
N ALA A 196 7.50 -13.62 -14.60
CA ALA A 196 6.54 -12.80 -13.90
C ALA A 196 6.98 -12.60 -12.45
N ARG A 197 7.52 -11.42 -12.11
CA ARG A 197 7.93 -11.08 -10.74
C ARG A 197 6.69 -10.74 -9.92
N PHE A 198 6.04 -11.79 -9.40
CA PHE A 198 4.94 -11.63 -8.45
C PHE A 198 5.46 -10.89 -7.21
N SER A 199 4.79 -9.79 -6.88
CA SER A 199 5.18 -8.89 -5.79
C SER A 199 3.96 -8.56 -4.96
N TYR A 200 4.14 -8.36 -3.66
CA TYR A 200 3.03 -8.09 -2.76
C TYR A 200 3.40 -7.17 -1.60
N VAL A 201 2.40 -6.47 -1.08
CA VAL A 201 2.43 -5.75 0.20
C VAL A 201 1.13 -6.06 0.93
N LEU A 202 1.25 -6.48 2.19
CA LEU A 202 0.18 -6.53 3.17
C LEU A 202 0.39 -5.41 4.17
N MET A 203 -0.64 -4.60 4.42
CA MET A 203 -0.60 -3.53 5.42
C MET A 203 -1.85 -3.50 6.30
N SER A 204 -1.69 -2.93 7.49
CA SER A 204 -2.83 -2.52 8.32
C SER A 204 -3.53 -1.33 7.68
N GLN A 205 -4.86 -1.41 7.56
CA GLN A 205 -5.66 -0.28 7.13
C GLN A 205 -5.66 0.87 8.15
N LEU A 206 -5.60 0.56 9.45
CA LEU A 206 -5.70 1.60 10.48
C LEU A 206 -4.40 2.39 10.59
N SER A 207 -3.26 1.72 10.77
CA SER A 207 -1.97 2.40 11.00
C SER A 207 -1.17 2.66 9.74
N GLY A 208 -1.46 1.99 8.62
CA GLY A 208 -0.59 2.01 7.43
C GLY A 208 0.71 1.22 7.60
N ARG A 209 0.89 0.50 8.72
CA ARG A 209 2.03 -0.39 8.95
C ARG A 209 2.06 -1.51 7.91
N VAL A 210 3.20 -1.68 7.24
CA VAL A 210 3.46 -2.87 6.41
C VAL A 210 3.68 -4.07 7.34
N LEU A 211 2.84 -5.10 7.18
CA LEU A 211 2.91 -6.34 7.94
C LEU A 211 3.81 -7.36 7.24
N GLU A 212 3.64 -7.50 5.92
CA GLU A 212 4.44 -8.38 5.07
C GLU A 212 4.62 -7.77 3.68
N SER A 213 5.74 -8.10 3.03
CA SER A 213 6.00 -7.69 1.65
C SER A 213 6.98 -8.64 0.99
N GLY A 214 6.90 -8.78 -0.33
CA GLY A 214 7.81 -9.63 -1.10
C GLY A 214 7.86 -9.23 -2.58
N GLY A 215 8.92 -9.65 -3.27
CA GLY A 215 9.16 -9.32 -4.68
C GLY A 215 9.68 -7.90 -4.89
N ASP A 216 9.32 -7.29 -6.02
CA ASP A 216 9.72 -5.94 -6.41
C ASP A 216 8.75 -4.89 -5.84
N LEU A 217 9.25 -4.15 -4.84
CA LEU A 217 8.49 -3.12 -4.14
C LEU A 217 8.69 -1.74 -4.73
N HIS A 218 9.83 -1.48 -5.38
CA HIS A 218 10.31 -0.13 -5.66
C HIS A 218 10.07 0.30 -7.11
N THR A 219 10.02 -0.65 -8.06
CA THR A 219 9.73 -0.29 -9.44
C THR A 219 8.34 0.31 -9.55
N ARG A 220 8.28 1.45 -10.23
CA ARG A 220 7.06 2.21 -10.46
C ARG A 220 6.38 1.65 -11.70
N TYR A 221 5.10 1.33 -11.56
CA TYR A 221 4.27 0.85 -12.64
C TYR A 221 2.93 1.59 -12.65
N PRO A 222 2.30 1.73 -13.82
CA PRO A 222 0.95 2.30 -13.90
C PRO A 222 -0.03 1.48 -13.04
N PRO A 223 -0.89 2.11 -12.21
CA PRO A 223 -1.88 1.38 -11.40
C PRO A 223 -3.02 0.75 -12.22
N GLY A 224 -3.22 1.20 -13.46
CA GLY A 224 -4.34 0.78 -14.30
C GLY A 224 -5.69 1.04 -13.63
N SER A 225 -6.65 0.14 -13.82
CA SER A 225 -8.00 0.27 -13.27
C SER A 225 -8.12 0.28 -11.74
N LEU A 226 -7.02 0.19 -10.99
CA LEU A 226 -7.04 0.50 -9.55
C LEU A 226 -7.27 2.00 -9.27
N LEU A 227 -6.96 2.91 -10.21
CA LEU A 227 -7.27 4.34 -10.05
C LEU A 227 -8.77 4.64 -9.99
N LYS A 228 -9.63 3.68 -10.35
CA LYS A 228 -11.08 3.78 -10.14
C LYS A 228 -11.46 3.86 -8.65
N ILE A 229 -10.63 3.32 -7.75
CA ILE A 229 -10.82 3.40 -6.29
C ILE A 229 -10.69 4.84 -5.77
N PRO A 230 -9.56 5.55 -5.96
CA PRO A 230 -9.44 6.95 -5.56
C PRO A 230 -10.41 7.86 -6.34
N TYR A 231 -10.77 7.52 -7.59
CA TYR A 231 -11.79 8.26 -8.33
C TYR A 231 -13.15 8.18 -7.64
N ALA A 232 -13.58 6.96 -7.27
CA ALA A 232 -14.83 6.74 -6.53
C ALA A 232 -14.82 7.42 -5.16
N ALA A 233 -13.69 7.36 -4.43
CA ALA A 233 -13.51 8.06 -3.17
C ALA A 233 -13.56 9.60 -3.30
N ALA A 234 -13.30 10.14 -4.49
CA ALA A 234 -13.33 11.57 -4.80
C ALA A 234 -14.66 12.04 -5.40
N LEU A 235 -15.68 11.18 -5.48
CA LEU A 235 -17.03 11.62 -5.86
C LEU A 235 -17.71 12.26 -4.65
N ARG A 236 -18.27 13.47 -4.84
CA ARG A 236 -19.06 14.17 -3.81
C ARG A 236 -20.35 13.41 -3.46
N GLU A 237 -20.97 12.82 -4.48
CA GLU A 237 -22.23 12.11 -4.36
C GLU A 237 -22.20 10.85 -5.24
N ALA A 238 -22.55 9.71 -4.65
CA ALA A 238 -22.80 8.48 -5.38
C ALA A 238 -23.65 7.52 -4.54
N GLU A 239 -24.57 6.81 -5.19
CA GLU A 239 -25.27 5.69 -4.58
C GLU A 239 -24.26 4.52 -4.39
N PRO A 240 -24.00 4.08 -3.15
CA PRO A 240 -22.91 3.14 -2.85
C PRO A 240 -23.03 1.79 -3.55
N THR A 241 -24.25 1.25 -3.69
CA THR A 241 -24.49 -0.09 -4.23
C THR A 241 -24.15 -0.18 -5.72
N ALA A 242 -24.68 0.75 -6.50
CA ALA A 242 -24.46 0.89 -7.93
C ALA A 242 -22.99 1.19 -8.21
N LEU A 243 -22.36 2.10 -7.45
CA LEU A 243 -20.95 2.41 -7.61
C LEU A 243 -20.06 1.19 -7.30
N GLY A 244 -20.38 0.43 -6.25
CA GLY A 244 -19.67 -0.81 -5.94
C GLY A 244 -19.77 -1.86 -7.05
N GLU A 245 -20.94 -2.01 -7.69
CA GLU A 245 -21.14 -2.86 -8.88
C GLU A 245 -20.31 -2.40 -10.08
N GLU A 246 -20.33 -1.10 -10.38
CA GLU A 246 -19.54 -0.48 -11.45
C GLU A 246 -18.04 -0.71 -11.23
N LEU A 247 -17.57 -0.58 -10.00
CA LEU A 247 -16.18 -0.85 -9.63
C LEU A 247 -15.82 -2.33 -9.76
N ALA A 248 -16.68 -3.25 -9.32
CA ALA A 248 -16.45 -4.70 -9.42
C ALA A 248 -16.41 -5.18 -10.90
N ALA A 249 -17.23 -4.59 -11.76
CA ALA A 249 -17.22 -4.81 -13.20
C ALA A 249 -16.08 -4.06 -13.93
N SER A 250 -15.42 -3.12 -13.26
CA SER A 250 -14.45 -2.19 -13.86
C SER A 250 -15.08 -1.42 -15.05
N ASP A 251 -16.32 -0.97 -14.92
CA ASP A 251 -17.07 -0.28 -15.99
C ASP A 251 -16.63 1.19 -16.12
N THR A 252 -15.69 1.46 -17.03
CA THR A 252 -15.19 2.83 -17.28
C THR A 252 -16.34 3.76 -17.73
N ALA A 253 -17.20 3.30 -18.64
CA ALA A 253 -18.24 4.13 -19.24
C ALA A 253 -19.24 4.64 -18.18
N LYS A 254 -19.66 3.77 -17.26
CA LYS A 254 -20.54 4.16 -16.15
C LYS A 254 -19.89 5.16 -15.19
N LEU A 255 -18.63 4.92 -14.83
CA LEU A 255 -17.88 5.81 -13.92
C LEU A 255 -17.67 7.21 -14.53
N LEU A 256 -17.45 7.30 -15.84
CA LEU A 256 -17.30 8.58 -16.55
C LEU A 256 -18.57 9.41 -16.57
N ARG A 257 -19.75 8.78 -16.51
CA ARG A 257 -21.03 9.52 -16.37
C ARG A 257 -21.12 10.31 -15.06
N ARG A 258 -20.29 9.97 -14.07
CA ARG A 258 -20.24 10.63 -12.75
C ARG A 258 -19.25 11.79 -12.68
N LYS A 259 -18.58 12.17 -13.79
CA LYS A 259 -17.55 13.23 -13.81
C LYS A 259 -18.01 14.58 -13.24
N ALA A 260 -19.31 14.90 -13.31
CA ALA A 260 -19.85 16.14 -12.74
C ALA A 260 -19.76 16.18 -11.20
N ALA A 261 -19.78 15.03 -10.54
CA ALA A 261 -19.65 14.90 -9.09
C ALA A 261 -18.19 14.74 -8.63
N PHE A 262 -17.22 14.73 -9.55
CA PHE A 262 -15.81 14.54 -9.24
C PHE A 262 -15.20 15.75 -8.53
N ASP A 263 -14.45 15.48 -7.46
CA ASP A 263 -13.65 16.44 -6.72
C ASP A 263 -12.16 16.23 -7.02
N SER A 264 -11.61 17.11 -7.85
CA SER A 264 -10.21 17.02 -8.27
C SER A 264 -9.22 17.26 -7.14
N GLU A 265 -9.55 18.10 -6.16
CA GLU A 265 -8.66 18.38 -5.02
C GLU A 265 -8.62 17.18 -4.08
N ARG A 266 -9.77 16.55 -3.81
CA ARG A 266 -9.82 15.31 -3.04
C ARG A 266 -9.06 14.18 -3.74
N TYR A 267 -9.23 14.02 -5.05
CA TYR A 267 -8.48 13.01 -5.82
C TYR A 267 -6.96 13.25 -5.78
N ARG A 268 -6.53 14.51 -5.94
CA ARG A 268 -5.12 14.90 -5.85
C ARG A 268 -4.55 14.56 -4.48
N LEU A 269 -5.29 14.86 -3.41
CA LEU A 269 -4.87 14.56 -2.05
C LEU A 269 -4.71 13.06 -1.82
N LEU A 270 -5.66 12.25 -2.30
CA LEU A 270 -5.60 10.78 -2.21
C LEU A 270 -4.39 10.17 -2.94
N LEU A 271 -3.88 10.85 -3.97
CA LEU A 271 -2.71 10.42 -4.74
C LEU A 271 -1.41 11.14 -4.39
N ALA A 272 -1.39 11.99 -3.35
CA ALA A 272 -0.23 12.83 -3.04
C ALA A 272 1.03 12.04 -2.64
N THR A 273 0.90 10.75 -2.26
CA THR A 273 2.02 9.85 -1.99
C THR A 273 2.66 9.28 -3.27
N VAL A 274 2.01 9.39 -4.42
CA VAL A 274 2.52 8.86 -5.70
C VAL A 274 3.46 9.90 -6.31
N ALA A 275 4.78 9.69 -6.20
CA ALA A 275 5.74 10.66 -6.74
C ALA A 275 5.64 10.80 -8.27
N GLY A 276 5.81 12.02 -8.78
CA GLY A 276 5.76 12.31 -10.22
C GLY A 276 4.35 12.41 -10.82
N ALA A 277 3.29 12.43 -10.00
CA ALA A 277 1.91 12.62 -10.43
C ALA A 277 1.68 13.97 -11.17
N ALA A 278 1.89 13.98 -12.49
CA ALA A 278 1.73 15.15 -13.35
C ALA A 278 0.32 15.81 -13.31
N PRO A 279 -0.81 15.11 -13.09
CA PRO A 279 -2.13 15.75 -12.96
C PRO A 279 -2.46 16.17 -11.51
N GLY A 280 -1.48 16.17 -10.60
CA GLY A 280 -1.59 16.82 -9.29
C GLY A 280 -1.53 18.35 -9.37
N GLN A 281 -1.45 18.94 -10.57
CA GLN A 281 -1.72 20.35 -10.77
C GLN A 281 -3.23 20.53 -10.95
N ALA A 282 -3.80 21.54 -10.26
CA ALA A 282 -5.21 21.88 -10.40
C ALA A 282 -5.58 21.96 -11.87
N VAL A 283 -6.61 21.21 -12.31
CA VAL A 283 -7.12 21.37 -13.67
C VAL A 283 -7.68 22.79 -13.75
N PRO A 284 -7.11 23.69 -14.56
CA PRO A 284 -7.66 25.04 -14.69
C PRO A 284 -9.13 24.91 -15.09
N ALA A 285 -10.03 25.63 -14.44
CA ALA A 285 -11.48 25.47 -14.62
C ALA A 285 -11.93 25.54 -16.10
N GLY A 286 -11.17 26.25 -16.96
CA GLY A 286 -11.39 26.32 -18.41
C GLY A 286 -11.01 25.07 -19.22
N GLN A 287 -10.12 24.20 -18.73
CA GLN A 287 -9.76 22.93 -19.40
C GLN A 287 -10.80 21.83 -19.14
N SER A 288 -11.36 21.76 -17.92
CA SER A 288 -12.42 20.79 -17.59
C SER A 288 -13.68 20.96 -18.44
N ALA A 289 -14.01 22.20 -18.83
CA ALA A 289 -15.18 22.51 -19.65
C ALA A 289 -15.03 22.09 -21.13
N ARG A 290 -13.79 21.90 -21.60
CA ARG A 290 -13.46 21.46 -22.97
C ARG A 290 -12.87 20.04 -23.04
N ALA A 291 -12.75 19.38 -21.89
CA ALA A 291 -12.19 18.04 -21.76
C ALA A 291 -13.12 16.99 -22.37
N ASP A 292 -12.59 16.25 -23.33
CA ASP A 292 -13.26 15.14 -23.98
C ASP A 292 -13.23 13.87 -23.11
N GLU A 293 -13.77 12.76 -23.62
CA GLU A 293 -13.79 11.50 -22.87
C GLU A 293 -12.38 10.93 -22.62
N VAL A 294 -11.45 11.13 -23.57
CA VAL A 294 -10.06 10.65 -23.48
C VAL A 294 -9.33 11.31 -22.31
N PHE A 295 -9.54 12.62 -22.11
CA PHE A 295 -9.01 13.33 -20.95
C PHE A 295 -9.49 12.72 -19.62
N TRP A 296 -10.77 12.37 -19.50
CA TRP A 296 -11.32 11.85 -18.23
C TRP A 296 -10.91 10.40 -17.95
N ARG A 297 -10.71 9.59 -18.99
CA ARG A 297 -10.24 8.20 -18.89
C ARG A 297 -8.91 8.06 -18.15
N ARG A 298 -8.05 9.08 -18.21
CA ARG A 298 -6.76 9.12 -17.51
C ARG A 298 -6.90 9.08 -15.97
N TYR A 299 -7.98 9.62 -15.41
CA TYR A 299 -8.30 9.57 -13.97
C TYR A 299 -8.79 8.18 -13.51
N LEU A 300 -9.16 7.32 -14.46
CA LEU A 300 -9.59 5.94 -14.24
C LEU A 300 -8.46 4.93 -14.52
N GLY A 301 -7.25 5.42 -14.82
CA GLY A 301 -6.05 4.62 -15.05
C GLY A 301 -5.86 4.13 -16.48
N GLU A 302 -6.52 4.77 -17.44
CA GLU A 302 -6.29 4.54 -18.87
C GLU A 302 -5.22 5.49 -19.42
N ARG A 303 -4.81 5.27 -20.67
CA ARG A 303 -3.78 6.06 -21.36
C ARG A 303 -4.31 7.45 -21.73
N GLY A 304 -3.42 8.43 -21.78
CA GLY A 304 -3.69 9.75 -22.35
C GLY A 304 -3.61 9.76 -23.88
N GLU A 305 -3.79 10.94 -24.47
CA GLU A 305 -3.65 11.18 -25.93
C GLU A 305 -2.24 10.84 -26.44
N ASP A 306 -1.22 11.07 -25.62
CA ASP A 306 0.19 10.71 -25.86
C ASP A 306 0.47 9.19 -25.77
N GLY A 307 -0.55 8.39 -25.48
CA GLY A 307 -0.44 6.96 -25.24
C GLY A 307 0.23 6.61 -23.90
N GLY A 308 0.67 7.59 -23.10
CA GLY A 308 1.32 7.39 -21.81
C GLY A 308 0.33 7.15 -20.67
N PHE A 309 0.84 6.72 -19.51
CA PHE A 309 0.07 6.66 -18.28
C PHE A 309 0.42 7.84 -17.37
N PRO A 310 -0.58 8.61 -16.89
CA PRO A 310 -0.34 9.82 -16.08
C PRO A 310 0.20 9.53 -14.67
N TYR A 311 0.03 8.31 -14.18
CA TYR A 311 0.45 7.89 -12.84
C TYR A 311 1.27 6.61 -12.92
N GLN A 312 2.37 6.57 -12.20
CA GLN A 312 3.14 5.37 -11.92
C GLN A 312 3.50 5.33 -10.44
N ALA A 313 3.28 4.18 -9.81
CA ALA A 313 3.48 4.02 -8.38
C ALA A 313 4.31 2.78 -8.08
N SER A 314 5.20 2.89 -7.10
CA SER A 314 5.74 1.73 -6.39
C SER A 314 4.62 1.02 -5.62
N LEU A 315 4.82 -0.24 -5.21
CA LEU A 315 3.76 -0.99 -4.53
C LEU A 315 3.37 -0.35 -3.18
N PRO A 316 4.32 0.15 -2.35
CA PRO A 316 3.97 0.86 -1.11
C PRO A 316 3.22 2.18 -1.35
N GLU A 317 3.60 2.97 -2.35
CA GLU A 317 2.88 4.22 -2.68
C GLU A 317 1.45 3.93 -3.12
N LEU A 318 1.27 2.90 -3.97
CA LEU A 318 -0.06 2.47 -4.39
C LEU A 318 -0.88 1.97 -3.20
N ALA A 319 -0.29 1.18 -2.30
CA ALA A 319 -0.96 0.69 -1.10
C ALA A 319 -1.42 1.84 -0.19
N ALA A 320 -0.58 2.85 0.02
CA ALA A 320 -0.93 4.04 0.79
C ALA A 320 -2.09 4.82 0.17
N ALA A 321 -2.08 5.02 -1.15
CA ALA A 321 -3.16 5.69 -1.87
C ALA A 321 -4.50 4.90 -1.79
N MET A 322 -4.45 3.58 -1.97
CA MET A 322 -5.62 2.72 -1.86
C MET A 322 -6.17 2.69 -0.43
N ARG A 323 -5.29 2.65 0.58
CA ARG A 323 -5.64 2.78 2.00
C ARG A 323 -6.41 4.07 2.25
N ALA A 324 -5.83 5.21 1.84
CA ALA A 324 -6.46 6.51 2.04
C ALA A 324 -7.83 6.60 1.38
N ALA A 325 -7.96 6.09 0.15
CA ALA A 325 -9.23 6.06 -0.57
C ALA A 325 -10.29 5.22 0.16
N LEU A 326 -9.95 4.00 0.57
CA LEU A 326 -10.85 3.07 1.27
C LEU A 326 -11.32 3.63 2.63
N LEU A 327 -10.43 4.30 3.37
CA LEU A 327 -10.78 4.93 4.64
C LEU A 327 -11.67 6.17 4.46
N SER A 328 -11.53 6.89 3.35
CA SER A 328 -12.21 8.18 3.16
C SER A 328 -13.73 8.08 3.01
N ASN A 329 -14.21 6.97 2.44
CA ASN A 329 -15.64 6.70 2.21
C ASN A 329 -15.87 5.17 2.07
N PRO A 330 -15.84 4.41 3.18
CA PRO A 330 -15.87 2.95 3.14
C PRO A 330 -17.17 2.37 2.56
N ALA A 331 -18.30 3.06 2.74
CA ALA A 331 -19.61 2.60 2.27
C ALA A 331 -19.65 2.37 0.74
N VAL A 332 -18.99 3.25 -0.03
CA VAL A 332 -18.90 3.16 -1.50
C VAL A 332 -18.23 1.87 -1.99
N PHE A 333 -17.39 1.26 -1.15
CA PHE A 333 -16.58 0.10 -1.54
C PHE A 333 -17.20 -1.24 -1.14
N ALA A 334 -18.28 -1.26 -0.37
CA ALA A 334 -18.94 -2.49 0.10
C ALA A 334 -19.30 -3.44 -1.07
N GLY A 335 -19.73 -2.88 -2.21
CA GLY A 335 -20.09 -3.68 -3.40
C GLY A 335 -18.92 -4.46 -4.03
N LEU A 336 -17.66 -4.12 -3.71
CA LEU A 336 -16.47 -4.88 -4.14
C LEU A 336 -16.42 -6.29 -3.56
N ALA A 337 -17.15 -6.57 -2.47
CA ALA A 337 -17.32 -7.93 -1.95
C ALA A 337 -17.99 -8.88 -2.95
N ARG A 338 -18.69 -8.35 -3.97
CA ARG A 338 -19.34 -9.14 -5.02
C ARG A 338 -18.43 -9.46 -6.22
N ASN A 339 -17.18 -8.98 -6.22
CA ASN A 339 -16.24 -9.27 -7.29
C ASN A 339 -15.78 -10.73 -7.23
N GLY A 340 -16.09 -11.51 -8.26
CA GLY A 340 -15.94 -12.97 -8.31
C GLY A 340 -17.27 -13.73 -8.22
N VAL A 341 -18.33 -13.08 -7.75
CA VAL A 341 -19.70 -13.65 -7.66
C VAL A 341 -20.57 -13.17 -8.82
N SER A 342 -20.57 -11.87 -9.11
CA SER A 342 -21.36 -11.30 -10.20
C SER A 342 -20.81 -11.71 -11.58
N PRO A 343 -21.64 -12.16 -12.55
CA PRO A 343 -21.21 -12.52 -13.91
C PRO A 343 -20.46 -11.43 -14.67
N LEU A 344 -20.72 -10.16 -14.32
CA LEU A 344 -20.10 -9.00 -14.96
C LEU A 344 -18.79 -8.58 -14.26
N SER A 345 -18.44 -9.20 -13.13
CA SER A 345 -17.27 -8.81 -12.34
C SER A 345 -15.97 -9.36 -12.91
N THR A 346 -14.87 -8.63 -12.68
CA THR A 346 -13.56 -8.94 -13.26
C THR A 346 -12.99 -10.29 -12.81
N LEU A 347 -13.35 -10.77 -11.62
CA LEU A 347 -12.89 -12.06 -11.09
C LEU A 347 -13.84 -13.22 -11.38
N TYR A 348 -14.97 -13.01 -12.06
CA TYR A 348 -16.01 -14.05 -12.21
C TYR A 348 -15.49 -15.36 -12.82
N ARG A 349 -14.58 -15.24 -13.81
CA ARG A 349 -14.01 -16.37 -14.57
C ARG A 349 -12.79 -17.01 -13.91
N GLU A 350 -12.32 -16.48 -12.79
CA GLU A 350 -11.21 -17.09 -12.04
C GLU A 350 -11.65 -18.37 -11.33
N ASP A 351 -10.66 -19.17 -10.93
CA ASP A 351 -10.87 -20.49 -10.32
C ASP A 351 -11.78 -20.44 -9.08
N ALA A 352 -12.66 -21.43 -8.95
CA ALA A 352 -13.64 -21.47 -7.87
C ALA A 352 -13.00 -21.62 -6.48
N ALA A 353 -11.91 -22.39 -6.36
CA ALA A 353 -11.20 -22.58 -5.10
C ALA A 353 -10.49 -21.30 -4.66
N ASP A 354 -9.88 -20.59 -5.62
CA ASP A 354 -9.22 -19.31 -5.33
C ASP A 354 -10.23 -18.23 -4.90
N LYS A 355 -11.39 -18.16 -5.56
CA LYS A 355 -12.50 -17.27 -5.14
C LYS A 355 -13.07 -17.62 -3.78
N GLN A 356 -13.06 -18.90 -3.39
CA GLN A 356 -13.53 -19.33 -2.07
C GLN A 356 -12.67 -18.76 -0.93
N VAL A 357 -11.39 -18.46 -1.18
CA VAL A 357 -10.54 -17.77 -0.20
C VAL A 357 -11.09 -16.36 0.08
N LEU A 358 -11.41 -15.59 -0.96
CA LEU A 358 -12.00 -14.25 -0.80
C LEU A 358 -13.35 -14.28 -0.07
N ALA A 359 -14.20 -15.26 -0.40
CA ALA A 359 -15.50 -15.44 0.25
C ALA A 359 -15.37 -15.75 1.75
N ARG A 360 -14.47 -16.67 2.13
CA ARG A 360 -14.23 -17.01 3.55
C ARG A 360 -13.70 -15.84 4.37
N MET A 361 -12.94 -14.95 3.74
CA MET A 361 -12.41 -13.75 4.39
C MET A 361 -13.42 -12.60 4.43
N HIS A 362 -14.58 -12.75 3.76
CA HIS A 362 -15.50 -11.65 3.47
C HIS A 362 -14.75 -10.45 2.87
N ALA A 363 -13.92 -10.69 1.85
CA ALA A 363 -13.01 -9.67 1.34
C ALA A 363 -13.63 -8.76 0.27
N LEU A 364 -13.24 -7.49 0.27
CA LEU A 364 -13.34 -6.59 -0.88
C LEU A 364 -12.23 -6.93 -1.87
N ALA A 365 -12.55 -7.05 -3.16
CA ALA A 365 -11.52 -7.29 -4.17
C ALA A 365 -11.68 -6.35 -5.38
N LYS A 366 -10.56 -5.82 -5.88
CA LYS A 366 -10.53 -5.01 -7.11
C LYS A 366 -9.30 -5.35 -7.94
N THR A 367 -9.50 -5.52 -9.25
CA THR A 367 -8.41 -5.75 -10.20
C THR A 367 -8.01 -4.45 -10.89
N GLY A 368 -6.73 -4.35 -11.25
CA GLY A 368 -6.19 -3.35 -12.17
C GLY A 368 -5.41 -4.03 -13.28
N SER A 369 -5.72 -3.75 -14.53
CA SER A 369 -4.94 -4.25 -15.66
C SER A 369 -4.40 -3.08 -16.46
N VAL A 370 -3.15 -3.19 -16.85
CA VAL A 370 -2.46 -2.28 -17.75
C VAL A 370 -2.11 -3.11 -18.98
N THR A 371 -2.57 -2.67 -20.14
CA THR A 371 -2.26 -3.33 -21.41
C THR A 371 -1.51 -2.39 -22.33
N ASP A 372 -0.73 -2.96 -23.23
CA ASP A 372 -0.23 -2.24 -24.39
C ASP A 372 -1.40 -1.87 -25.32
N PRO A 373 -1.16 -1.06 -26.37
CA PRO A 373 -2.20 -0.72 -27.32
C PRO A 373 -2.74 -1.90 -28.16
N ALA A 374 -2.05 -3.04 -28.18
CA ALA A 374 -2.51 -4.27 -28.82
C ALA A 374 -3.35 -5.14 -27.85
N GLY A 375 -3.53 -4.71 -26.60
CA GLY A 375 -4.26 -5.44 -25.58
C GLY A 375 -3.44 -6.51 -24.85
N LYS A 376 -2.12 -6.62 -25.09
CA LYS A 376 -1.23 -7.50 -24.34
C LYS A 376 -1.08 -6.96 -22.92
N PRO A 377 -1.23 -7.79 -21.88
CA PRO A 377 -1.03 -7.35 -20.50
C PRO A 377 0.43 -6.97 -20.25
N LEU A 378 0.63 -5.77 -19.68
CA LEU A 378 1.93 -5.25 -19.25
C LEU A 378 2.11 -5.41 -17.75
N VAL A 379 1.09 -5.05 -16.97
CA VAL A 379 1.07 -5.20 -15.50
C VAL A 379 -0.35 -5.47 -15.04
N GLY A 380 -0.48 -6.46 -14.16
CA GLY A 380 -1.71 -6.78 -13.46
C GLY A 380 -1.55 -6.48 -11.98
N HIS A 381 -2.57 -5.86 -11.38
CA HIS A 381 -2.70 -5.64 -9.95
C HIS A 381 -3.97 -6.29 -9.40
N LEU A 382 -3.91 -6.74 -8.15
CA LEU A 382 -5.06 -7.19 -7.38
C LEU A 382 -5.00 -6.53 -6.00
N LEU A 383 -6.05 -5.80 -5.67
CA LEU A 383 -6.31 -5.26 -4.35
C LEU A 383 -7.28 -6.18 -3.62
N VAL A 384 -6.95 -6.53 -2.38
CA VAL A 384 -7.82 -7.29 -1.47
C VAL A 384 -7.83 -6.59 -0.11
N ALA A 385 -9.00 -6.28 0.44
CA ALA A 385 -9.13 -5.72 1.78
C ALA A 385 -10.17 -6.48 2.59
N TRP A 386 -9.93 -6.72 3.88
CA TRP A 386 -10.84 -7.54 4.69
C TRP A 386 -10.86 -7.15 6.18
N PRO A 387 -11.97 -7.43 6.89
CA PRO A 387 -13.27 -7.86 6.34
C PRO A 387 -14.01 -6.72 5.59
N ALA A 388 -15.03 -7.04 4.80
CA ALA A 388 -15.67 -6.10 3.87
C ALA A 388 -16.45 -4.95 4.55
N ASP A 389 -17.09 -5.25 5.67
CA ASP A 389 -17.88 -4.33 6.49
C ASP A 389 -17.00 -3.30 7.22
N ASN A 390 -15.82 -3.73 7.67
CA ASN A 390 -14.84 -2.87 8.33
C ASN A 390 -13.42 -3.33 7.99
N PRO A 391 -12.85 -2.92 6.83
CA PRO A 391 -11.53 -3.38 6.40
C PRO A 391 -10.42 -3.03 7.39
N LEU A 392 -9.76 -4.05 7.94
CA LEU A 392 -8.64 -3.93 8.89
C LEU A 392 -7.29 -4.17 8.23
N TYR A 393 -7.29 -4.92 7.13
CA TYR A 393 -6.11 -5.27 6.35
C TYR A 393 -6.31 -4.91 4.89
N LEU A 394 -5.21 -4.57 4.22
CA LEU A 394 -5.14 -4.29 2.80
C LEU A 394 -3.93 -5.00 2.21
N ALA A 395 -4.18 -5.86 1.23
CA ALA A 395 -3.17 -6.49 0.40
C ALA A 395 -3.22 -5.91 -1.02
N LEU A 396 -2.04 -5.63 -1.56
CA LEU A 396 -1.83 -5.38 -2.98
C LEU A 396 -0.89 -6.43 -3.55
N PHE A 397 -1.30 -7.06 -4.63
CA PHE A 397 -0.50 -7.98 -5.43
C PHE A 397 -0.26 -7.40 -6.81
N ARG A 398 0.91 -7.68 -7.37
CA ARG A 398 1.34 -7.17 -8.66
C ARG A 398 2.11 -8.23 -9.43
N GLN A 399 1.78 -8.36 -10.71
CA GLN A 399 2.45 -9.25 -11.64
C GLN A 399 2.76 -8.52 -12.95
N VAL A 400 4.04 -8.49 -13.31
CA VAL A 400 4.51 -7.99 -14.60
C VAL A 400 4.19 -9.00 -15.70
N GLY A 401 3.68 -8.53 -16.84
CA GLY A 401 3.20 -9.33 -17.97
C GLY A 401 1.86 -10.04 -17.74
N GLY A 402 1.20 -9.81 -16.59
CA GLY A 402 -0.06 -10.47 -16.20
C GLY A 402 -1.28 -9.54 -16.30
N LYS A 403 -2.49 -10.13 -16.31
CA LYS A 403 -3.75 -9.39 -16.09
C LYS A 403 -4.02 -9.27 -14.60
N GLY A 404 -4.75 -8.23 -14.19
CA GLY A 404 -5.11 -8.02 -12.79
C GLY A 404 -5.82 -9.21 -12.14
N ALA A 405 -6.80 -9.79 -12.85
CA ALA A 405 -7.58 -10.94 -12.37
C ALA A 405 -6.72 -12.21 -12.17
N GLY A 406 -5.76 -12.46 -13.06
CA GLY A 406 -4.86 -13.62 -12.98
C GLY A 406 -3.91 -13.61 -11.78
N ASN A 407 -3.78 -12.48 -11.07
CA ASN A 407 -3.05 -12.46 -9.80
C ASN A 407 -3.74 -13.28 -8.71
N LEU A 408 -5.05 -13.54 -8.81
CA LEU A 408 -5.80 -14.21 -7.76
C LEU A 408 -5.24 -15.60 -7.47
N HIS A 409 -4.84 -16.34 -8.52
CA HIS A 409 -4.24 -17.66 -8.37
C HIS A 409 -2.95 -17.63 -7.54
N ALA A 410 -2.04 -16.72 -7.85
CA ALA A 410 -0.79 -16.56 -7.10
C ALA A 410 -1.02 -15.97 -5.69
N ALA A 411 -2.07 -15.17 -5.50
CA ALA A 411 -2.40 -14.52 -4.23
C ALA A 411 -3.14 -15.44 -3.25
N ALA A 412 -3.95 -16.39 -3.73
CA ALA A 412 -4.78 -17.28 -2.91
C ALA A 412 -4.04 -17.98 -1.75
N PRO A 413 -2.84 -18.59 -1.92
CA PRO A 413 -2.14 -19.22 -0.81
C PRO A 413 -1.70 -18.21 0.26
N TYR A 414 -1.24 -17.02 -0.14
CA TYR A 414 -0.89 -15.95 0.80
C TYR A 414 -2.12 -15.46 1.57
N LEU A 415 -3.22 -15.23 0.87
CA LEU A 415 -4.48 -14.80 1.49
C LEU A 415 -5.01 -15.82 2.50
N ALA A 416 -4.98 -17.11 2.16
CA ALA A 416 -5.41 -18.18 3.07
C ALA A 416 -4.51 -18.26 4.32
N GLU A 417 -3.20 -18.09 4.15
CA GLU A 417 -2.25 -18.06 5.27
C GLU A 417 -2.46 -16.80 6.14
N TRP A 418 -2.63 -15.64 5.53
CA TRP A 418 -2.84 -14.37 6.22
C TRP A 418 -4.17 -14.32 6.96
N ALA A 419 -5.24 -14.93 6.44
CA ALA A 419 -6.50 -15.07 7.15
C ALA A 419 -6.35 -15.78 8.51
N ARG A 420 -5.43 -16.76 8.59
CA ARG A 420 -5.08 -17.45 9.85
C ARG A 420 -4.13 -16.64 10.73
N ARG A 421 -3.14 -15.98 10.13
CA ARG A 421 -2.08 -15.25 10.88
C ARG A 421 -2.55 -13.90 11.42
N TYR A 422 -3.51 -13.27 10.75
CA TYR A 422 -4.02 -11.93 11.03
C TYR A 422 -5.54 -11.95 11.24
N PRO A 423 -6.02 -12.58 12.33
CA PRO A 423 -7.45 -12.64 12.63
C PRO A 423 -8.02 -11.22 12.85
N PRO A 424 -9.16 -10.86 12.22
CA PRO A 424 -9.80 -9.56 12.41
C PRO A 424 -10.17 -9.25 13.87
N ALA A 425 -10.52 -10.28 14.66
CA ALA A 425 -10.92 -10.14 16.07
C ALA A 425 -9.85 -9.47 16.95
N PHE A 426 -8.58 -9.58 16.59
CA PHE A 426 -7.46 -9.02 17.35
C PHE A 426 -6.74 -7.87 16.62
N ALA A 427 -7.34 -7.34 15.55
CA ALA A 427 -6.64 -6.43 14.65
C ALA A 427 -6.72 -4.95 15.06
N LYS A 428 -7.77 -4.55 15.78
CA LYS A 428 -8.10 -3.15 16.06
C LYS A 428 -8.07 -2.86 17.56
N VAL A 429 -7.46 -1.73 17.92
CA VAL A 429 -7.52 -1.15 19.27
C VAL A 429 -8.01 0.29 19.16
N ARG A 430 -8.92 0.67 20.06
CA ARG A 430 -9.39 2.05 20.22
C ARG A 430 -8.79 2.63 21.48
N VAL A 431 -8.06 3.72 21.35
CA VAL A 431 -7.37 4.39 22.46
C VAL A 431 -7.86 5.82 22.54
N ARG A 432 -8.57 6.17 23.61
CA ARG A 432 -8.78 7.56 24.00
C ARG A 432 -7.43 8.16 24.35
N LEU A 433 -7.01 9.11 23.53
CA LEU A 433 -5.79 9.86 23.79
C LEU A 433 -6.06 10.82 24.93
N MET A 434 -5.54 10.47 26.11
CA MET A 434 -5.55 11.32 27.28
C MET A 434 -4.18 11.97 27.42
N THR A 435 -4.20 13.17 27.98
CA THR A 435 -3.00 13.85 28.42
C THR A 435 -3.22 14.20 29.89
N LEU A 436 -2.15 14.28 30.68
CA LEU A 436 -2.22 14.84 32.05
C LEU A 436 -2.66 16.33 32.07
N LEU A 437 -2.93 16.88 30.90
CA LEU A 437 -3.24 18.26 30.63
C LEU A 437 -4.61 18.37 29.94
N PRO A 438 -5.30 19.51 30.07
CA PRO A 438 -6.56 19.74 29.36
C PRO A 438 -6.37 19.74 27.85
N ARG A 439 -7.44 19.43 27.10
CA ARG A 439 -7.44 19.38 25.61
C ARG A 439 -6.91 20.65 24.96
N SER A 440 -7.16 21.80 25.58
CA SER A 440 -6.70 23.13 25.14
C SER A 440 -5.17 23.32 25.21
N ALA A 441 -4.47 22.45 25.93
CA ALA A 441 -3.02 22.56 26.16
C ALA A 441 -2.19 21.62 25.24
N TRP A 442 -2.84 20.99 24.26
CA TRP A 442 -2.16 20.21 23.22
C TRP A 442 -2.86 20.32 21.87
N GLU A 443 -2.11 20.05 20.81
CA GLU A 443 -2.60 20.05 19.44
C GLU A 443 -2.14 18.80 18.69
N ILE A 444 -2.83 18.50 17.59
CA ILE A 444 -2.46 17.43 16.68
C ILE A 444 -1.94 18.08 15.41
N ARG A 445 -0.69 17.79 15.08
CA ARG A 445 -0.05 18.21 13.83
C ARG A 445 0.02 17.03 12.88
N ASP A 446 -0.24 17.31 11.61
CA ASP A 446 -0.14 16.33 10.55
C ASP A 446 1.29 16.36 9.98
N ASP A 447 2.02 15.26 10.14
CA ASP A 447 3.39 15.13 9.60
C ASP A 447 3.39 14.80 8.10
N CYS A 448 2.22 14.48 7.56
CA CYS A 448 1.98 14.24 6.15
C CYS A 448 0.55 14.69 5.83
N PRO A 449 0.18 14.85 4.55
CA PRO A 449 -1.14 15.35 4.20
C PRO A 449 -2.25 14.52 4.86
N ALA A 450 -3.21 15.22 5.46
CA ALA A 450 -4.35 14.62 6.14
C ALA A 450 -5.65 15.29 5.70
N PHE A 451 -6.76 14.58 5.85
CA PHE A 451 -8.09 15.06 5.53
C PHE A 451 -9.14 14.38 6.40
N ASP A 452 -10.31 15.00 6.45
CA ASP A 452 -11.48 14.41 7.09
C ASP A 452 -12.21 13.50 6.10
N GLY A 453 -12.51 12.29 6.54
CA GLY A 453 -13.37 11.34 5.82
C GLY A 453 -14.85 11.64 6.05
N VAL A 454 -15.70 10.80 5.47
CA VAL A 454 -17.16 10.90 5.68
C VAL A 454 -17.49 10.53 7.15
N PRO A 455 -18.28 11.35 7.87
CA PRO A 455 -18.71 11.03 9.23
C PRO A 455 -19.46 9.69 9.29
N LEU A 456 -19.17 8.90 10.32
CA LEU A 456 -19.83 7.61 10.60
C LEU A 456 -20.22 7.58 12.08
N ASP A 457 -21.49 7.30 12.36
CA ASP A 457 -22.03 7.20 13.73
C ASP A 457 -21.71 8.41 14.63
N GLY A 458 -21.73 9.62 14.05
CA GLY A 458 -21.40 10.86 14.75
C GLY A 458 -19.90 11.12 14.95
N TRP A 459 -19.02 10.27 14.43
CA TRP A 459 -17.57 10.46 14.50
C TRP A 459 -17.00 10.83 13.13
N THR A 460 -16.22 11.91 13.09
CA THR A 460 -15.47 12.29 11.89
C THR A 460 -14.07 11.67 11.94
N PRO A 461 -13.69 10.80 10.98
CA PRO A 461 -12.34 10.28 10.90
C PRO A 461 -11.40 11.29 10.25
N ARG A 462 -10.33 11.67 10.95
CA ARG A 462 -9.18 12.36 10.36
C ARG A 462 -8.16 11.31 9.91
N ILE A 463 -7.86 11.31 8.62
CA ILE A 463 -7.05 10.30 7.94
C ILE A 463 -5.78 10.96 7.45
N SER A 464 -4.64 10.38 7.84
CA SER A 464 -3.31 10.79 7.40
C SER A 464 -2.79 9.78 6.37
N LEU A 465 -2.22 10.27 5.26
CA LEU A 465 -1.74 9.42 4.16
C LEU A 465 -0.64 8.44 4.61
N CYS A 466 0.23 8.89 5.51
CA CYS A 466 1.28 8.09 6.13
C CYS A 466 0.81 7.37 7.40
N GLY A 467 -0.44 7.57 7.81
CA GLY A 467 -1.04 6.97 9.00
C GLY A 467 -0.49 7.52 10.32
N ARG A 468 0.24 8.63 10.31
CA ARG A 468 0.90 9.20 11.50
C ARG A 468 0.39 10.60 11.83
N PHE A 469 0.32 10.88 13.11
CA PHE A 469 0.00 12.18 13.69
C PHE A 469 0.97 12.50 14.82
N ARG A 470 1.25 13.78 14.99
CA ARG A 470 2.13 14.29 16.04
C ARG A 470 1.29 15.03 17.07
N LEU A 471 1.35 14.57 18.31
CA LEU A 471 0.72 15.22 19.46
C LEU A 471 1.76 16.14 20.09
N VAL A 472 1.49 17.44 20.08
CA VAL A 472 2.37 18.46 20.67
C VAL A 472 1.66 19.05 21.88
N SER A 473 2.33 19.08 23.03
CA SER A 473 1.82 19.71 24.23
C SER A 473 2.58 20.99 24.54
N SER A 474 1.84 22.07 24.78
CA SER A 474 2.39 23.39 25.12
C SER A 474 2.46 23.65 26.62
N ALA A 475 1.97 22.75 27.47
CA ALA A 475 1.97 22.97 28.91
C ALA A 475 3.28 22.54 29.59
N ARG A 476 3.71 23.34 30.58
CA ARG A 476 4.88 23.04 31.41
C ARG A 476 4.67 21.73 32.18
N GLY A 477 5.64 20.80 32.06
CA GLY A 477 5.68 19.55 32.82
C GLY A 477 5.12 18.30 32.11
N SER A 478 4.66 18.40 30.86
CA SER A 478 4.28 17.23 30.05
C SER A 478 5.41 16.78 29.13
N LEU A 479 5.33 15.53 28.65
CA LEU A 479 6.03 15.12 27.44
C LEU A 479 5.60 16.07 26.31
N SER A 480 6.58 16.78 25.76
CA SER A 480 6.34 17.89 24.83
C SER A 480 5.83 17.42 23.47
N GLU A 481 6.21 16.20 23.07
CA GLU A 481 5.90 15.69 21.74
C GLU A 481 5.90 14.16 21.72
N ARG A 482 4.88 13.56 21.10
CA ARG A 482 4.83 12.13 20.78
C ARG A 482 4.11 11.86 19.47
N LEU A 483 4.51 10.79 18.79
CA LEU A 483 3.87 10.33 17.57
C LEU A 483 2.87 9.23 17.86
N VAL A 484 1.71 9.30 17.23
CA VAL A 484 0.72 8.23 17.20
C VAL A 484 0.43 7.83 15.78
N THR A 485 0.12 6.55 15.59
CA THR A 485 -0.10 5.96 14.28
C THR A 485 -1.49 5.34 14.27
N GLY A 486 -2.33 5.68 13.29
CA GLY A 486 -3.72 5.23 13.21
C GLY A 486 -4.63 6.17 12.42
N VAL A 487 -5.93 6.06 12.69
CA VAL A 487 -6.98 6.99 12.27
C VAL A 487 -7.51 7.69 13.51
N LEU A 488 -7.58 9.02 13.48
CA LEU A 488 -8.15 9.78 14.59
C LEU A 488 -9.65 9.93 14.38
N ARG A 489 -10.44 9.70 15.43
CA ARG A 489 -11.89 9.87 15.45
C ARG A 489 -12.20 10.98 16.45
N GLN A 490 -13.02 11.94 16.02
CA GLN A 490 -13.52 13.03 16.85
C GLN A 490 -15.06 13.02 16.83
N ALA A 491 -15.68 13.01 18.01
CA ALA A 491 -17.15 13.02 18.15
C ALA A 491 -17.73 14.41 17.90
N GLU A 492 -17.04 15.48 18.33
CA GLU A 492 -17.40 16.90 18.15
C GLU A 492 -16.12 17.76 18.27
N ARG A 493 -16.20 19.08 18.03
CA ARG A 493 -15.03 19.99 17.98
C ARG A 493 -14.20 20.02 19.27
N ASP A 494 -14.80 19.69 20.41
CA ASP A 494 -14.15 19.64 21.74
C ASP A 494 -14.32 18.28 22.45
N GLY A 495 -14.79 17.25 21.73
CA GLY A 495 -15.05 15.91 22.28
C GLY A 495 -13.79 15.08 22.53
N ALA A 496 -13.97 13.88 23.09
CA ALA A 496 -12.89 12.91 23.25
C ALA A 496 -12.21 12.61 21.90
N THR A 497 -10.88 12.62 21.88
CA THR A 497 -10.11 12.19 20.70
C THR A 497 -9.74 10.72 20.86
N VAL A 498 -10.25 9.89 19.96
CA VAL A 498 -9.99 8.45 19.96
C VAL A 498 -9.09 8.10 18.78
N LEU A 499 -7.98 7.43 19.03
CA LEU A 499 -7.14 6.82 18.03
C LEU A 499 -7.62 5.39 17.77
N GLU A 500 -7.96 5.08 16.52
CA GLU A 500 -8.08 3.70 16.03
C GLU A 500 -6.75 3.28 15.41
N THR A 501 -6.09 2.29 16.01
CA THR A 501 -4.80 1.75 15.54
C THR A 501 -4.87 0.23 15.41
N ASP A 502 -3.89 -0.36 14.73
CA ASP A 502 -3.70 -1.80 14.80
C ASP A 502 -3.13 -2.23 16.16
N ALA A 503 -3.46 -3.45 16.56
CA ALA A 503 -3.08 -3.99 17.86
C ALA A 503 -1.57 -4.18 18.04
N GLU A 504 -0.81 -4.40 16.96
CA GLU A 504 0.65 -4.58 17.06
C GLU A 504 1.34 -3.24 17.30
N THR A 505 0.89 -2.18 16.63
CA THR A 505 1.34 -0.81 16.88
C THR A 505 0.99 -0.34 18.29
N TYR A 506 -0.21 -0.68 18.77
CA TYR A 506 -0.59 -0.44 20.16
C TYR A 506 0.34 -1.18 21.13
N ALA A 507 0.56 -2.47 20.91
CA ALA A 507 1.40 -3.28 21.77
C ALA A 507 2.87 -2.85 21.78
N ASP A 508 3.40 -2.39 20.64
CA ASP A 508 4.75 -1.82 20.59
C ASP A 508 4.89 -0.59 21.48
N ALA A 509 3.91 0.32 21.47
CA ALA A 509 3.92 1.53 22.28
C ALA A 509 3.72 1.24 23.78
N VAL A 510 2.84 0.30 24.14
CA VAL A 510 2.67 -0.10 25.55
C VAL A 510 3.90 -0.85 26.07
N LEU A 511 4.48 -1.77 25.30
CA LEU A 511 5.71 -2.44 25.70
C LEU A 511 6.87 -1.46 25.88
N ALA A 512 6.97 -0.44 25.03
CA ALA A 512 7.99 0.59 25.18
C ALA A 512 7.83 1.39 26.48
N ALA A 513 6.59 1.60 26.95
CA ALA A 513 6.31 2.32 28.19
C ALA A 513 6.44 1.45 29.45
N GLU A 514 5.92 0.21 29.40
CA GLU A 514 5.73 -0.64 30.57
C GLU A 514 6.86 -1.67 30.76
N ALA A 515 7.57 -2.05 29.69
CA ALA A 515 8.51 -3.17 29.69
C ALA A 515 9.56 -3.11 28.56
N ASP A 516 10.23 -1.96 28.40
CA ASP A 516 11.16 -1.67 27.29
C ASP A 516 12.28 -2.72 27.14
N ARG A 517 12.84 -3.19 28.26
CA ARG A 517 13.95 -4.15 28.35
C ARG A 517 13.51 -5.62 28.31
N LEU A 518 12.21 -5.90 28.25
CA LEU A 518 11.71 -7.27 28.22
C LEU A 518 11.97 -7.89 26.83
N SER A 519 12.54 -9.09 26.79
CA SER A 519 12.90 -9.82 25.56
C SER A 519 12.40 -11.27 25.57
N GLY A 520 12.55 -11.96 24.43
CA GLY A 520 12.27 -13.40 24.31
C GLY A 520 10.83 -13.80 24.62
N GLN A 521 10.67 -14.97 25.25
CA GLN A 521 9.37 -15.58 25.56
C GLN A 521 8.55 -14.74 26.56
N ALA A 522 9.20 -14.07 27.51
CA ALA A 522 8.53 -13.15 28.43
C ALA A 522 7.92 -11.95 27.69
N ARG A 523 8.65 -11.37 26.73
CA ARG A 523 8.12 -10.30 25.87
C ARG A 523 6.95 -10.77 25.03
N ALA A 524 7.04 -11.98 24.46
CA ALA A 524 5.96 -12.56 23.68
C ALA A 524 4.68 -12.79 24.51
N ALA A 525 4.82 -13.28 25.75
CA ALA A 525 3.70 -13.45 26.67
C ALA A 525 3.04 -12.11 27.04
N LEU A 526 3.83 -11.11 27.48
CA LEU A 526 3.29 -9.80 27.82
C LEU A 526 2.66 -9.11 26.60
N ARG A 527 3.26 -9.23 25.42
CA ARG A 527 2.69 -8.70 24.17
C ARG A 527 1.30 -9.27 23.89
N ALA A 528 1.13 -10.59 24.05
CA ALA A 528 -0.16 -11.25 23.85
C ALA A 528 -1.21 -10.71 24.83
N VAL A 529 -0.85 -10.51 26.11
CA VAL A 529 -1.73 -9.89 27.11
C VAL A 529 -2.14 -8.47 26.70
N ILE A 530 -1.18 -7.65 26.25
CA ILE A 530 -1.45 -6.28 25.83
C ILE A 530 -2.39 -6.23 24.62
N VAL A 531 -2.16 -7.08 23.61
CA VAL A 531 -3.04 -7.18 22.44
C VAL A 531 -4.44 -7.63 22.87
N TRP A 532 -4.53 -8.66 23.70
CA TRP A 532 -5.81 -9.20 24.17
C TRP A 532 -6.61 -8.16 24.97
N ASN A 533 -5.98 -7.48 25.93
CA ASN A 533 -6.61 -6.38 26.67
C ASN A 533 -6.97 -5.21 25.74
N GLY A 534 -6.12 -4.93 24.75
CA GLY A 534 -6.35 -3.96 23.68
C GLY A 534 -7.69 -4.15 22.97
N THR A 535 -8.01 -5.40 22.64
CA THR A 535 -9.18 -5.75 21.83
C THR A 535 -10.43 -6.03 22.65
N HIS A 536 -10.30 -6.41 23.93
CA HIS A 536 -11.43 -6.75 24.80
C HIS A 536 -11.79 -5.67 25.83
N GLY A 537 -10.90 -4.73 26.12
CA GLY A 537 -11.06 -3.76 27.20
C GLY A 537 -11.94 -2.55 26.89
N ALA A 538 -12.66 -2.52 25.76
CA ALA A 538 -13.51 -1.39 25.37
C ALA A 538 -14.59 -1.04 26.41
N HIS A 539 -15.02 -2.03 27.21
CA HIS A 539 -16.00 -1.85 28.29
C HIS A 539 -15.51 -0.96 29.44
N ARG A 540 -14.19 -0.74 29.56
CA ARG A 540 -13.61 0.07 30.66
C ARG A 540 -13.96 1.56 30.59
N HIS A 541 -14.30 2.04 29.39
CA HIS A 541 -14.83 3.39 29.19
C HIS A 541 -16.06 3.32 28.28
N GLY A 542 -17.23 3.03 28.88
CA GLY A 542 -18.49 2.85 28.14
C GLY A 542 -18.95 4.09 27.35
N ASP A 543 -18.50 5.29 27.72
CA ASP A 543 -18.77 6.54 27.00
C ASP A 543 -18.12 6.60 25.61
N SER A 544 -16.99 5.94 25.44
CA SER A 544 -16.14 6.04 24.25
C SER A 544 -15.87 4.69 23.59
N GLY A 545 -16.15 3.58 24.28
CA GLY A 545 -15.85 2.22 23.82
C GLY A 545 -14.36 2.03 23.53
N SER A 546 -13.49 2.56 24.40
CA SER A 546 -12.05 2.66 24.16
C SER A 546 -11.23 2.47 25.43
N LEU A 547 -9.93 2.20 25.30
CA LEU A 547 -8.97 2.24 26.39
C LEU A 547 -8.46 3.65 26.62
N CYS A 548 -8.10 4.03 27.85
CA CYS A 548 -7.27 5.20 28.07
C CYS A 548 -5.78 4.85 27.92
N ASP A 549 -4.95 5.83 27.56
CA ASP A 549 -3.49 5.68 27.48
C ASP A 549 -2.77 5.98 28.82
N HIS A 550 -3.47 5.80 29.94
CA HIS A 550 -2.97 5.97 31.30
C HIS A 550 -2.95 4.64 32.07
N THR A 551 -2.39 4.67 33.28
CA THR A 551 -2.22 3.51 34.18
C THR A 551 -3.54 2.84 34.60
N HIS A 552 -4.69 3.47 34.38
CA HIS A 552 -6.01 2.84 34.60
C HIS A 552 -6.27 1.70 33.60
N CYS A 553 -5.81 1.83 32.35
CA CYS A 553 -5.84 0.77 31.36
C CYS A 553 -4.42 0.24 31.13
N MET A 554 -3.66 0.86 30.23
CA MET A 554 -2.25 0.58 29.98
C MET A 554 -1.60 1.86 29.49
N VAL A 555 -0.37 2.14 29.93
CA VAL A 555 0.32 3.36 29.50
C VAL A 555 0.69 3.23 28.01
N PHE A 556 0.11 4.08 27.17
CA PHE A 556 0.40 4.16 25.73
C PHE A 556 1.10 5.49 25.43
N GLN A 557 2.43 5.48 25.31
CA GLN A 557 3.23 6.70 25.12
C GLN A 557 3.39 7.13 23.66
N GLY A 558 2.86 6.35 22.70
CA GLY A 558 3.20 6.53 21.29
C GLY A 558 4.68 6.24 21.03
N ALA A 559 5.22 6.79 19.93
CA ALA A 559 6.64 6.73 19.61
C ALA A 559 7.32 8.10 19.82
N PRO A 560 8.59 8.15 20.25
CA PRO A 560 9.37 9.38 20.22
C PRO A 560 9.48 9.93 18.79
N ALA A 561 9.38 11.25 18.62
CA ALA A 561 9.37 11.89 17.29
C ALA A 561 10.67 11.71 16.50
N ASP A 562 11.78 11.50 17.21
CA ASP A 562 13.16 11.43 16.71
C ASP A 562 13.67 10.00 16.50
N ARG A 563 12.93 8.98 16.94
CA ARG A 563 13.33 7.57 16.80
C ARG A 563 12.68 6.90 15.60
N ALA A 564 13.48 6.11 14.89
CA ALA A 564 12.96 5.16 13.92
C ALA A 564 11.99 4.18 14.63
N PRO A 565 10.87 3.81 13.97
CA PRO A 565 9.92 2.89 14.57
C PRO A 565 10.63 1.57 14.92
N PRO A 566 10.38 1.02 16.13
CA PRO A 566 10.99 -0.24 16.53
C PRO A 566 10.63 -1.35 15.54
N ARG A 567 11.50 -2.38 15.48
CA ARG A 567 11.28 -3.53 14.60
C ARG A 567 9.92 -4.15 14.95
N ALA A 568 9.07 -4.26 13.94
CA ALA A 568 7.70 -4.72 14.05
C ALA A 568 7.61 -6.07 14.80
N GLY A 569 7.15 -6.04 16.06
CA GLY A 569 6.78 -7.26 16.79
C GLY A 569 5.47 -7.83 16.26
N ARG A 570 5.22 -9.11 16.52
CA ARG A 570 3.96 -9.78 16.19
C ARG A 570 3.52 -10.70 17.32
N SER A 571 2.26 -10.64 17.71
CA SER A 571 1.62 -11.61 18.60
C SER A 571 1.27 -12.88 17.83
N GLU A 572 1.55 -14.03 18.43
CA GLU A 572 1.15 -15.31 17.84
C GLU A 572 -0.34 -15.57 18.10
N ALA A 573 -1.12 -15.86 17.05
CA ALA A 573 -2.55 -16.13 17.15
C ALA A 573 -2.88 -17.25 18.17
N LYS A 574 -2.00 -18.24 18.31
CA LYS A 574 -2.16 -19.33 19.29
C LYS A 574 -2.10 -18.85 20.75
N LEU A 575 -1.33 -17.80 21.04
CA LEU A 575 -1.24 -17.21 22.38
C LEU A 575 -2.50 -16.41 22.70
N LEU A 576 -3.07 -15.71 21.71
CA LEU A 576 -4.33 -14.98 21.86
C LEU A 576 -5.50 -15.93 22.12
N ALA A 577 -5.59 -17.03 21.37
CA ALA A 577 -6.60 -18.07 21.61
C ALA A 577 -6.43 -18.78 22.97
N LEU A 578 -5.18 -18.95 23.44
CA LEU A 578 -4.92 -19.44 24.79
C LEU A 578 -5.44 -18.45 25.84
N LEU A 579 -5.26 -17.15 25.63
CA LEU A 579 -5.77 -16.12 26.54
C LEU A 579 -7.30 -16.09 26.59
N ASP A 580 -8.00 -16.27 25.47
CA ASP A 580 -9.47 -16.44 25.48
C ASP A 580 -9.89 -17.59 26.38
N THR A 581 -9.18 -18.73 26.27
CA THR A 581 -9.46 -19.93 27.06
C THR A 581 -9.21 -19.68 28.56
N LEU A 582 -8.08 -19.07 28.90
CA LEU A 582 -7.70 -18.77 30.29
C LEU A 582 -8.63 -17.72 30.91
N ALA A 583 -8.96 -16.67 30.16
CA ALA A 583 -9.87 -15.62 30.61
C ALA A 583 -11.27 -16.17 30.85
N ALA A 584 -11.82 -16.97 29.93
CA ALA A 584 -13.14 -17.59 30.09
C ALA A 584 -13.17 -18.56 31.28
N ALA A 585 -12.13 -19.39 31.46
CA ALA A 585 -12.05 -20.34 32.57
C ALA A 585 -12.05 -19.66 33.95
N GLN A 586 -11.52 -18.44 34.02
CA GLN A 586 -11.38 -17.66 35.25
C GLN A 586 -12.41 -16.52 35.37
N ASN A 587 -13.34 -16.42 34.42
CA ASN A 587 -14.30 -15.33 34.31
C ASN A 587 -13.63 -13.93 34.37
N LEU A 588 -12.52 -13.77 33.65
CA LEU A 588 -11.78 -12.51 33.54
C LEU A 588 -12.23 -11.76 32.29
N ASP A 589 -12.66 -10.51 32.47
CA ASP A 589 -12.89 -9.54 31.39
C ASP A 589 -11.63 -8.69 31.12
N TRP A 590 -10.61 -8.83 31.96
CA TRP A 590 -9.34 -8.13 31.88
C TRP A 590 -8.21 -8.98 32.44
N LEU A 591 -7.06 -8.94 31.77
CA LEU A 591 -5.86 -9.67 32.17
C LEU A 591 -4.87 -8.70 32.85
N PRO A 592 -4.88 -8.60 34.19
CA PRO A 592 -3.99 -7.67 34.89
C PRO A 592 -2.53 -8.08 34.74
N PHE A 593 -1.63 -7.10 34.61
CA PHE A 593 -0.19 -7.32 34.64
C PHE A 593 0.51 -6.20 35.39
N ALA A 594 1.63 -6.51 36.03
CA ALA A 594 2.40 -5.57 36.84
C ALA A 594 3.90 -5.83 36.72
N LYS A 595 4.71 -4.84 37.07
CA LYS A 595 6.19 -4.99 37.11
C LYS A 595 6.61 -6.18 37.98
N GLY A 596 5.96 -6.35 39.14
CA GLY A 596 6.27 -7.38 40.13
C GLY A 596 7.69 -7.25 40.68
N GLY A 597 8.27 -8.37 41.10
CA GLY A 597 9.65 -8.47 41.57
C GLY A 597 9.75 -8.80 43.06
N ASP A 598 10.97 -9.13 43.49
CA ASP A 598 11.28 -9.58 44.85
C ASP A 598 12.04 -8.52 45.66
N GLU A 599 12.17 -7.30 45.12
CA GLU A 599 12.81 -6.16 45.77
C GLU A 599 12.00 -5.74 46.99
N ARG A 600 12.60 -5.80 48.18
CA ARG A 600 12.00 -5.28 49.41
C ARG A 600 12.06 -3.75 49.41
N TRP A 601 10.98 -3.10 49.83
CA TRP A 601 10.93 -1.66 50.02
C TRP A 601 10.40 -1.31 51.42
N GLN A 602 10.85 -0.16 51.91
CA GLN A 602 10.42 0.42 53.17
C GLN A 602 10.15 1.91 52.97
N ARG A 603 9.05 2.41 53.54
CA ARG A 603 8.71 3.84 53.48
C ARG A 603 8.17 4.33 54.82
N ARG A 604 8.66 5.48 55.25
CA ARG A 604 8.10 6.21 56.39
C ARG A 604 6.95 7.10 55.89
N LEU A 605 5.77 6.95 56.46
CA LEU A 605 4.59 7.78 56.23
C LEU A 605 4.34 8.66 57.46
N PRO A 606 4.70 9.95 57.44
CA PRO A 606 4.41 10.87 58.54
C PRO A 606 2.90 11.04 58.75
N THR A 607 2.46 11.18 60.00
CA THR A 607 1.04 11.40 60.33
C THR A 607 0.46 12.62 59.61
N ALA A 608 1.21 13.72 59.56
CA ALA A 608 0.80 14.93 58.84
C ALA A 608 0.57 14.69 57.34
N GLN A 609 1.35 13.81 56.70
CA GLN A 609 1.15 13.44 55.31
C GLN A 609 -0.13 12.60 55.14
N ALA A 610 -0.40 11.65 56.04
CA ALA A 610 -1.62 10.85 56.00
C ALA A 610 -2.87 11.73 56.12
N VAL A 611 -2.91 12.61 57.13
CA VAL A 611 -3.97 13.60 57.36
C VAL A 611 -4.19 14.46 56.11
N SER A 612 -3.12 15.02 55.54
CA SER A 612 -3.23 15.88 54.36
C SER A 612 -3.70 15.14 53.10
N THR A 613 -3.20 13.93 52.84
CA THR A 613 -3.53 13.16 51.63
C THR A 613 -4.97 12.65 51.68
N LEU A 614 -5.41 12.17 52.84
CA LEU A 614 -6.76 11.65 53.06
C LEU A 614 -7.80 12.77 53.23
N LYS A 615 -7.34 14.02 53.44
CA LYS A 615 -8.18 15.20 53.75
C LYS A 615 -9.00 15.03 55.03
N GLU A 616 -8.39 14.38 56.00
CA GLU A 616 -8.99 14.13 57.32
C GLU A 616 -8.43 15.07 58.37
N SER A 617 -9.13 15.20 59.50
CA SER A 617 -8.68 16.06 60.62
C SER A 617 -7.58 15.40 61.46
N GLN A 618 -7.62 14.07 61.59
CA GLN A 618 -6.63 13.27 62.29
C GLN A 618 -6.63 11.83 61.75
N VAL A 619 -5.51 11.13 61.90
CA VAL A 619 -5.39 9.69 61.65
C VAL A 619 -4.62 9.09 62.82
N LEU A 620 -5.27 8.24 63.62
CA LEU A 620 -4.72 7.71 64.87
C LEU A 620 -4.02 6.37 64.68
N ASP A 621 -4.51 5.53 63.77
CA ASP A 621 -3.91 4.23 63.49
C ASP A 621 -4.15 3.78 62.04
N LEU A 622 -3.25 2.93 61.56
CA LEU A 622 -3.31 2.31 60.25
C LEU A 622 -3.08 0.81 60.41
N ARG A 623 -4.07 -0.01 60.05
CA ARG A 623 -3.97 -1.47 60.16
C ARG A 623 -4.20 -2.13 58.82
N ARG A 624 -3.45 -3.21 58.59
CA ARG A 624 -3.63 -4.05 57.41
C ARG A 624 -4.49 -5.27 57.77
N GLU A 625 -5.50 -5.53 56.97
CA GLU A 625 -6.29 -6.77 57.00
C GLU A 625 -6.04 -7.55 55.71
N ARG A 626 -5.84 -8.87 55.81
CA ARG A 626 -5.95 -9.79 54.67
C ARG A 626 -7.13 -10.73 54.92
N ARG A 627 -8.10 -10.73 54.01
CA ARG A 627 -9.29 -11.57 54.07
C ARG A 627 -9.02 -12.96 53.49
N ARG A 628 -9.95 -13.90 53.73
CA ARG A 628 -9.83 -15.32 53.32
C ARG A 628 -9.80 -15.51 51.80
N ASP A 629 -10.44 -14.62 51.06
CA ASP A 629 -10.40 -14.54 49.60
C ASP A 629 -9.07 -13.97 49.07
N GLY A 630 -8.16 -13.60 49.96
CA GLY A 630 -6.87 -13.01 49.65
C GLY A 630 -6.89 -11.50 49.46
N ALA A 631 -8.06 -10.85 49.53
CA ALA A 631 -8.17 -9.41 49.40
C ALA A 631 -7.50 -8.70 50.58
N VAL A 632 -6.79 -7.60 50.29
CA VAL A 632 -6.06 -6.82 51.29
C VAL A 632 -6.75 -5.47 51.45
N PHE A 633 -7.02 -5.11 52.71
CA PHE A 633 -7.63 -3.84 53.09
C PHE A 633 -6.71 -3.10 54.06
N VAL A 634 -6.83 -1.77 54.07
CA VAL A 634 -6.20 -0.89 55.06
C VAL A 634 -7.30 -0.19 55.83
N HIS A 635 -7.30 -0.40 57.13
CA HIS A 635 -8.18 0.22 58.10
C HIS A 635 -7.55 1.51 58.58
N LEU A 636 -8.25 2.61 58.38
CA LEU A 636 -7.90 3.95 58.83
C LEU A 636 -8.73 4.26 60.06
N TRP A 637 -8.08 4.45 61.21
CA TRP A 637 -8.79 4.75 62.46
C TRP A 637 -8.67 6.24 62.81
N TYR A 638 -9.82 6.89 63.02
CA TYR A 638 -9.93 8.32 63.30
C TYR A 638 -10.34 8.63 64.75
N GLY A 639 -10.42 7.60 65.61
CA GLY A 639 -10.88 7.68 66.99
C GLY A 639 -12.27 7.09 67.15
N ASP A 640 -13.31 7.86 66.81
CA ASP A 640 -14.71 7.41 66.95
C ASP A 640 -15.25 6.74 65.69
N SER A 641 -14.49 6.77 64.59
CA SER A 641 -14.86 6.17 63.31
C SER A 641 -13.69 5.44 62.66
N GLU A 642 -14.03 4.49 61.79
CA GLU A 642 -13.09 3.68 61.01
C GLU A 642 -13.51 3.70 59.54
N GLU A 643 -12.54 3.88 58.65
CA GLU A 643 -12.71 3.74 57.21
C GLU A 643 -11.89 2.54 56.71
N VAL A 644 -12.51 1.69 55.90
CA VAL A 644 -11.87 0.50 55.35
C VAL A 644 -11.64 0.71 53.86
N LEU A 645 -10.37 0.88 53.47
CA LEU A 645 -9.97 1.07 52.08
C LEU A 645 -9.45 -0.22 51.47
N PRO A 646 -9.80 -0.54 50.21
CA PRO A 646 -9.04 -1.51 49.43
C PRO A 646 -7.57 -1.08 49.40
N CYS A 647 -6.65 -2.03 49.57
CA CYS A 647 -5.24 -1.71 49.66
C CYS A 647 -4.70 -0.99 48.42
N GLU A 648 -5.24 -1.26 47.22
CA GLU A 648 -4.88 -0.53 46.00
C GLU A 648 -5.22 0.95 46.06
N THR A 649 -6.35 1.32 46.69
CA THR A 649 -6.72 2.72 46.94
C THR A 649 -5.68 3.39 47.83
N PHE A 650 -5.28 2.72 48.91
CA PHE A 650 -4.24 3.20 49.82
C PHE A 650 -2.87 3.32 49.12
N ARG A 651 -2.48 2.29 48.35
CA ARG A 651 -1.24 2.27 47.55
C ARG A 651 -1.19 3.45 46.58
N ALA A 652 -2.28 3.71 45.87
CA ALA A 652 -2.39 4.81 44.91
C ALA A 652 -2.31 6.17 45.60
N ALA A 653 -3.05 6.37 46.70
CA ALA A 653 -3.09 7.62 47.45
C ALA A 653 -1.70 8.06 47.95
N PHE A 654 -0.89 7.09 48.37
CA PHE A 654 0.45 7.36 48.91
C PHE A 654 1.59 7.11 47.92
N ALA A 655 1.29 6.75 46.66
CA ALA A 655 2.27 6.39 45.63
C ALA A 655 3.27 5.32 46.13
N LEU A 656 2.77 4.25 46.76
CA LEU A 656 3.58 3.14 47.25
C LEU A 656 3.95 2.19 46.09
N PRO A 657 5.14 1.53 46.13
CA PRO A 657 5.55 0.60 45.08
C PRO A 657 4.58 -0.57 44.90
N SER A 658 4.19 -1.22 45.99
CA SER A 658 3.17 -2.27 46.05
C SER A 658 2.28 -2.07 47.28
N CYS A 659 1.27 -2.91 47.44
CA CYS A 659 0.51 -2.99 48.68
C CYS A 659 1.44 -3.34 49.84
N PRO A 660 1.43 -2.59 50.96
CA PRO A 660 2.29 -2.91 52.10
C PRO A 660 1.96 -4.30 52.64
N ASP A 661 2.99 -5.08 52.90
CA ASP A 661 2.91 -6.36 53.62
C ASP A 661 2.81 -6.14 55.13
N ALA A 662 3.45 -5.07 55.63
CA ALA A 662 3.41 -4.65 57.03
C ALA A 662 3.18 -3.15 57.17
N ILE A 663 2.37 -2.78 58.17
CA ILE A 663 2.18 -1.41 58.63
C ILE A 663 2.44 -1.41 60.14
N GLN A 664 3.43 -0.64 60.58
CA GLN A 664 3.83 -0.57 61.98
C GLN A 664 4.00 0.89 62.41
N PRO A 665 3.70 1.26 63.66
CA PRO A 665 4.06 2.58 64.17
C PRO A 665 5.58 2.77 64.13
N ALA A 666 6.04 3.93 63.64
CA ALA A 666 7.44 4.29 63.68
C ALA A 666 7.86 4.72 65.09
N GLU A 667 9.15 4.62 65.40
CA GLU A 667 9.69 5.09 66.69
C GLU A 667 9.35 6.58 66.89
N GLY A 668 8.74 6.89 68.04
CA GLY A 668 8.25 8.22 68.39
C GLY A 668 6.79 8.53 68.01
N GLY A 669 6.03 7.59 67.44
CA GLY A 669 4.56 7.66 67.29
C GLY A 669 4.01 8.64 66.24
N ALA A 670 4.82 9.55 65.68
CA ALA A 670 4.39 10.56 64.71
C ALA A 670 4.47 10.11 63.23
N ALA A 671 4.61 8.80 62.98
CA ALA A 671 4.66 8.23 61.64
C ALA A 671 4.36 6.73 61.67
N TRP A 672 4.04 6.16 60.51
CA TRP A 672 4.03 4.72 60.27
C TRP A 672 5.19 4.30 59.38
N ARG A 673 5.68 3.09 59.61
CA ARG A 673 6.63 2.36 58.79
C ARG A 673 5.85 1.37 57.95
N LEU A 674 5.92 1.55 56.64
CA LEU A 674 5.30 0.70 55.64
C LEU A 674 6.40 -0.15 55.00
N GLU A 675 6.18 -1.45 54.91
CA GLU A 675 7.11 -2.39 54.30
C GLU A 675 6.37 -3.26 53.30
N GLY A 676 7.01 -3.61 52.19
CA GLY A 676 6.44 -4.52 51.21
C GLY A 676 7.48 -5.06 50.23
N VAL A 677 7.01 -5.91 49.32
CA VAL A 677 7.83 -6.53 48.27
C VAL A 677 7.32 -6.20 46.88
N GLY A 678 8.24 -5.98 45.95
CA GLY A 678 7.97 -5.80 44.54
C GLY A 678 7.25 -4.49 44.21
N ALA A 679 6.72 -4.43 42.98
CA ALA A 679 5.99 -3.27 42.48
C ALA A 679 4.72 -3.63 41.69
N GLY A 680 3.68 -2.82 41.86
CA GLY A 680 2.37 -2.96 41.24
C GLY A 680 1.35 -3.71 42.11
N HIS A 681 0.22 -4.07 41.51
CA HIS A 681 -0.96 -4.59 42.21
C HIS A 681 -0.93 -6.11 42.51
N GLY A 682 0.12 -6.82 42.08
CA GLY A 682 0.31 -8.24 42.42
C GLY A 682 -0.69 -9.23 41.80
N LEU A 683 -1.43 -8.83 40.76
CA LEU A 683 -2.43 -9.68 40.08
C LEU A 683 -1.94 -10.05 38.67
N GLY A 684 -2.28 -11.26 38.22
CA GLY A 684 -2.00 -11.74 36.87
C GLY A 684 -0.51 -11.83 36.54
N LEU A 685 -0.11 -11.33 35.36
CA LEU A 685 1.25 -11.49 34.87
C LEU A 685 2.23 -10.53 35.55
N SER A 686 3.19 -11.06 36.30
CA SER A 686 4.36 -10.32 36.81
C SER A 686 5.47 -10.29 35.76
N VAL A 687 5.91 -9.11 35.32
CA VAL A 687 6.98 -8.94 34.33
C VAL A 687 8.28 -9.56 34.82
N SER A 688 8.63 -9.34 36.09
CA SER A 688 9.84 -9.91 36.71
C SER A 688 9.78 -11.44 36.76
N ARG A 689 8.61 -12.00 37.11
CA ARG A 689 8.42 -13.46 37.13
C ARG A 689 8.46 -14.06 35.72
N ALA A 690 7.80 -13.42 34.76
CA ALA A 690 7.81 -13.83 33.36
C ALA A 690 9.24 -13.89 32.82
N LYS A 691 10.07 -12.89 33.17
CA LYS A 691 11.50 -12.88 32.84
C LYS A 691 12.23 -14.09 33.43
N ALA A 692 12.10 -14.34 34.74
CA ALA A 692 12.74 -15.47 35.41
C ALA A 692 12.31 -16.83 34.82
N LEU A 693 11.02 -16.99 34.52
CA LEU A 693 10.49 -18.19 33.86
C LEU A 693 11.07 -18.37 32.46
N ALA A 694 11.14 -17.30 31.66
CA ALA A 694 11.75 -17.36 30.33
C ALA A 694 13.25 -17.71 30.39
N GLU A 695 13.99 -17.17 31.36
CA GLU A 695 15.41 -17.48 31.59
C GLU A 695 15.61 -18.95 31.99
N SER A 696 14.63 -19.54 32.70
CA SER A 696 14.61 -20.98 33.00
C SER A 696 14.13 -21.88 31.84
N GLY A 697 13.87 -21.30 30.66
CA GLY A 697 13.45 -22.04 29.45
C GLY A 697 11.94 -22.22 29.28
N THR A 698 11.10 -21.57 30.10
CA THR A 698 9.65 -21.61 29.93
C THR A 698 9.23 -20.79 28.71
N ASP A 699 8.37 -21.35 27.86
CA ASP A 699 7.84 -20.67 26.70
C ASP A 699 6.72 -19.66 27.05
N ALA A 700 6.33 -18.82 26.09
CA ALA A 700 5.31 -17.80 26.32
C ALA A 700 3.97 -18.42 26.78
N ALA A 701 3.59 -19.58 26.24
CA ALA A 701 2.36 -20.26 26.63
C ALA A 701 2.41 -20.76 28.08
N GLY A 702 3.55 -21.30 28.52
CA GLY A 702 3.80 -21.69 29.91
C GLY A 702 3.74 -20.50 30.86
N ILE A 703 4.32 -19.36 30.47
CA ILE A 703 4.26 -18.11 31.25
C ILE A 703 2.81 -17.62 31.41
N LEU A 704 2.01 -17.67 30.34
CA LEU A 704 0.60 -17.26 30.40
C LEU A 704 -0.23 -18.20 31.30
N ARG A 705 0.01 -19.52 31.24
CA ARG A 705 -0.64 -20.49 32.14
C ARG A 705 -0.21 -20.30 33.58
N ASP A 706 1.05 -19.97 33.84
CA ASP A 706 1.52 -19.63 35.18
C ASP A 706 0.84 -18.36 35.72
N ALA A 707 0.56 -17.38 34.87
CA ALA A 707 -0.09 -16.13 35.27
C ALA A 707 -1.61 -16.25 35.49
N TYR A 708 -2.31 -17.01 34.63
CA TYR A 708 -3.78 -17.01 34.57
C TYR A 708 -4.43 -18.41 34.70
N GLY A 709 -3.66 -19.47 34.91
CA GLY A 709 -4.18 -20.83 35.09
C GLY A 709 -4.89 -21.04 36.44
N ALA A 710 -5.78 -22.03 36.49
CA ALA A 710 -6.49 -22.42 37.72
C ALA A 710 -5.50 -22.95 38.77
N GLY A 711 -5.53 -22.40 39.99
CA GLY A 711 -4.70 -22.85 41.11
C GLY A 711 -3.79 -21.79 41.75
N ARG A 712 -3.81 -20.54 41.29
CA ARG A 712 -3.08 -19.45 41.94
C ARG A 712 -4.01 -18.49 42.68
N SER A 713 -4.02 -18.61 44.00
CA SER A 713 -4.28 -17.46 44.87
C SER A 713 -3.25 -16.36 44.60
N PRO A 714 -3.61 -15.07 44.74
CA PRO A 714 -2.66 -13.97 44.57
C PRO A 714 -1.45 -14.19 45.48
N LEU A 715 -0.28 -14.28 44.84
CA LEU A 715 1.08 -14.40 45.37
C LEU A 715 1.17 -14.81 46.85
N VAL A 716 1.28 -16.12 47.09
CA VAL A 716 1.88 -16.64 48.33
C VAL A 716 3.39 -16.46 48.20
N VAL A 717 3.93 -15.47 48.91
CA VAL A 717 5.34 -15.47 49.29
C VAL A 717 5.46 -16.51 50.42
N PRO A 718 6.25 -17.59 50.28
CA PRO A 718 6.52 -18.47 51.40
C PRO A 718 7.34 -17.70 52.46
N PRO A 719 7.18 -18.04 53.75
CA PRO A 719 7.74 -17.29 54.88
C PRO A 719 9.26 -17.10 54.84
#